data_AF-A0AAW8F4A1-F1
#
_entry.id   AF-A0AAW8F4A1-F1
#
_cell.length_a   1.000
_cell.length_b   1.000
_cell.length_c   1.000
_cell.angle_alpha   90.00
_cell.angle_beta   90.00
_cell.angle_gamma   90.00
#
_symmetry.space_group_name_H-M   'P 1'
#
loop_
_entity.id
_entity.type
_entity.pdbx_description
1 polymer ?
#
loop_
_entity_poly.entity_id
_entity_poly.type
_entity_poly.pdbx_seq_one_letter_code
_entity_poly.pdbx_strand_id
1 'polypeptide(L)'
;MNSDQPGAGAGQGRRGNPRPHRPQDSPVKAFAWALVGLRKAKDLSLRNLGHIAGYDSSVLSRMTAGETLPGQTQVEKYVAGCGAETAPWLALLSLAQTASRDGAAREDLESFAQALVARCTTDLTEISGAELGDAAALVAAWRMVGEAPDSGAGPGEPTGPEEIAEPEKGATGARPETSQPPRRRTRWKIPLTIGITLVLIAAGAAYLASGGGDTPKPSGVSGLDACSHPVKALTIASSTDKSGILTGLANDYGARLSHGQCVKVTVNSIDSGTAMRALASGWNTVADGPSPDVWSPASNVWLQIARHRAVNAQLRDRLPQSAGPSIVTSPLTIAMPEPAAKKLGWPGKKISWQDLSTLASRPGFKLGKTNPEYSTSGLNATFASFYAQTGTSSELSTANLHDSATQQKVRTIEKSVVHYGDTTLTYLANLRRYDEVGQASAYVSAVTVEENSVIAYNMGYPCGVQSDEPGCAKTSTRPHTKLVAFHPTSDDNVGTIYSDHPYITLNGLSGAKKDVAADFKTFLTSKTAQDAFAALGFRTHAGGLTPRITPDNGVLREQLPRQLGQPSDDVLDDLLTVWRQLRKPANVLLLIDTSGSMDWNAKGKRRVVPSEPSKLDLVKKAHSALLDGFTDTDKVGLWHFSDQHETDEKIAPMGSTTSGGKTQRQHLEADVDALKPGGGTALYATTDDAVKSLRDNYANNAINAVVVLTDGCNQTQGGPVLEEVTGNLANPSKPAVRVFTIAYGGDACRDELQEIAEASDARAYDAKDPNTIDNVLTNVISNF
;
A
#
# COMPACT_ATOMS: atom_id res chain seq x y z
N MET A 1 -40.56 -7.54 -54.49
CA MET A 1 -39.75 -8.74 -54.72
C MET A 1 -38.69 -8.79 -53.62
N ASN A 2 -38.67 -9.91 -52.89
CA ASN A 2 -37.77 -10.41 -51.83
C ASN A 2 -36.27 -10.01 -52.01
N SER A 3 -35.34 -10.02 -51.05
CA SER A 3 -35.26 -10.38 -49.60
C SER A 3 -33.86 -9.98 -49.07
N ASP A 4 -33.46 -9.92 -47.78
CA ASP A 4 -34.12 -9.76 -46.45
C ASP A 4 -33.01 -9.36 -45.40
N GLN A 5 -33.28 -9.40 -44.08
CA GLN A 5 -32.37 -9.10 -42.94
C GLN A 5 -32.69 -10.06 -41.76
N PRO A 6 -32.02 -10.05 -40.57
CA PRO A 6 -30.71 -9.52 -40.14
C PRO A 6 -29.88 -10.52 -39.24
N GLY A 7 -28.74 -10.11 -38.66
CA GLY A 7 -28.01 -10.87 -37.61
C GLY A 7 -26.83 -10.10 -36.97
N ALA A 8 -26.50 -10.36 -35.70
CA ALA A 8 -25.56 -9.56 -34.88
C ALA A 8 -24.63 -10.40 -33.97
N GLY A 9 -23.53 -9.83 -33.47
CA GLY A 9 -22.88 -10.30 -32.23
C GLY A 9 -21.34 -10.14 -32.10
N ALA A 10 -20.90 -9.61 -30.94
CA ALA A 10 -19.55 -9.62 -30.34
C ALA A 10 -18.38 -8.98 -31.14
N GLY A 11 -17.38 -8.33 -30.51
CA GLY A 11 -17.20 -7.97 -29.11
C GLY A 11 -15.71 -7.77 -28.76
N GLN A 12 -15.21 -6.52 -28.68
CA GLN A 12 -13.83 -6.23 -28.25
C GLN A 12 -13.80 -5.65 -26.84
N GLY A 13 -12.96 -6.25 -25.98
CA GLY A 13 -12.86 -5.90 -24.56
C GLY A 13 -11.46 -5.43 -24.15
N ARG A 14 -11.44 -4.34 -23.37
CA ARG A 14 -10.49 -3.96 -22.30
C ARG A 14 -9.06 -4.49 -22.36
N ARG A 15 -8.10 -3.56 -22.47
CA ARG A 15 -6.70 -3.76 -22.10
C ARG A 15 -6.46 -3.34 -20.64
N GLY A 16 -6.53 -4.30 -19.72
CA GLY A 16 -5.89 -4.14 -18.41
C GLY A 16 -4.39 -4.41 -18.49
N ASN A 17 -3.64 -3.96 -17.49
CA ASN A 17 -2.20 -4.23 -17.32
C ASN A 17 -1.91 -5.73 -17.58
N PRO A 18 -1.01 -6.11 -18.51
CA PRO A 18 -0.92 -7.49 -18.97
C PRO A 18 -0.57 -8.44 -17.82
N ARG A 19 -1.37 -9.50 -17.68
CA ARG A 19 -1.02 -10.63 -16.81
C ARG A 19 0.36 -11.15 -17.24
N PRO A 20 1.20 -11.65 -16.32
CA PRO A 20 2.38 -12.41 -16.72
C PRO A 20 1.93 -13.50 -17.71
N HIS A 21 2.53 -13.50 -18.90
CA HIS A 21 2.10 -14.37 -20.00
C HIS A 21 2.12 -15.82 -19.52
N ARG A 22 0.98 -16.51 -19.55
CA ARG A 22 0.96 -17.94 -19.29
C ARG A 22 1.36 -18.66 -20.57
N PRO A 23 2.51 -19.36 -20.63
CA PRO A 23 2.90 -20.07 -21.85
C PRO A 23 1.90 -21.18 -22.21
N GLN A 24 1.08 -21.64 -21.25
CA GLN A 24 0.00 -22.60 -21.45
C GLN A 24 -1.20 -22.05 -22.24
N ASP A 25 -1.36 -20.73 -22.36
CA ASP A 25 -2.55 -20.13 -23.00
C ASP A 25 -2.56 -20.28 -24.53
N SER A 26 -1.40 -20.16 -25.19
CA SER A 26 -1.23 -20.37 -26.65
C SER A 26 0.25 -20.41 -27.06
N PRO A 27 0.61 -20.99 -28.22
CA PRO A 27 1.98 -20.94 -28.74
C PRO A 27 2.53 -19.51 -28.93
N VAL A 28 1.69 -18.55 -29.33
CA VAL A 28 2.04 -17.12 -29.43
C VAL A 28 2.46 -16.55 -28.08
N LYS A 29 1.68 -16.81 -27.03
CA LYS A 29 1.98 -16.36 -25.67
C LYS A 29 3.19 -17.07 -25.07
N ALA A 30 3.41 -18.33 -25.43
CA ALA A 30 4.60 -19.08 -25.02
C ALA A 30 5.89 -18.52 -25.62
N PHE A 31 5.87 -18.14 -26.90
CA PHE A 31 7.00 -17.46 -27.54
C PHE A 31 7.25 -16.07 -26.94
N ALA A 32 6.19 -15.29 -26.71
CA ALA A 32 6.28 -13.98 -26.05
C ALA A 32 6.83 -14.07 -24.61
N TRP A 33 6.39 -15.07 -23.83
CA TRP A 33 6.92 -15.37 -22.50
C TRP A 33 8.43 -15.64 -22.54
N ALA A 34 8.89 -16.44 -23.52
CA ALA A 34 10.32 -16.74 -23.67
C ALA A 34 11.17 -15.49 -24.01
N LEU A 35 10.69 -14.58 -24.85
CA LEU A 35 11.36 -13.30 -25.11
C LEU A 35 11.43 -12.41 -23.86
N VAL A 36 10.34 -12.32 -23.09
CA VAL A 36 10.34 -11.62 -21.79
C VAL A 36 11.35 -12.25 -20.83
N GLY A 37 11.40 -13.59 -20.80
CA GLY A 37 12.37 -14.33 -20.00
C GLY A 37 13.81 -14.01 -20.40
N LEU A 38 14.12 -14.02 -21.70
CA LEU A 38 15.46 -13.73 -22.22
C LEU A 38 15.93 -12.33 -21.80
N ARG A 39 15.06 -11.33 -21.89
CA ARG A 39 15.36 -9.97 -21.45
C ARG A 39 15.59 -9.87 -19.94
N LYS A 40 14.76 -10.58 -19.14
CA LYS A 40 14.89 -10.60 -17.67
C LYS A 40 16.17 -11.30 -17.20
N ALA A 41 16.55 -12.41 -17.83
CA ALA A 41 17.80 -13.14 -17.56
C ALA A 41 19.08 -12.34 -17.92
N LYS A 42 18.94 -11.11 -18.43
CA LYS A 42 20.02 -10.17 -18.76
C LYS A 42 19.89 -8.83 -18.02
N ASP A 43 18.93 -8.72 -17.09
CA ASP A 43 18.59 -7.51 -16.34
C ASP A 43 18.37 -6.25 -17.21
N LEU A 44 17.77 -6.44 -18.40
CA LEU A 44 17.56 -5.35 -19.36
C LEU A 44 16.15 -4.73 -19.21
N SER A 45 16.10 -3.43 -18.97
CA SER A 45 14.86 -2.65 -19.15
C SER A 45 14.46 -2.61 -20.64
N LEU A 46 13.19 -2.38 -20.95
CA LEU A 46 12.75 -2.18 -22.34
C LEU A 46 13.38 -0.93 -22.96
N ARG A 47 13.72 0.09 -22.15
CA ARG A 47 14.42 1.31 -22.57
C ARG A 47 15.85 0.97 -23.03
N ASN A 48 16.59 0.23 -22.21
CA ASN A 48 17.97 -0.18 -22.49
C ASN A 48 18.04 -1.10 -23.73
N LEU A 49 17.16 -2.11 -23.78
CA LEU A 49 17.07 -2.99 -24.96
C LEU A 49 16.63 -2.22 -26.22
N GLY A 50 15.80 -1.18 -26.08
CA GLY A 50 15.40 -0.31 -27.18
C GLY A 50 16.58 0.41 -27.83
N HIS A 51 17.46 1.00 -27.02
CA HIS A 51 18.69 1.62 -27.48
C HIS A 51 19.63 0.62 -28.18
N ILE A 52 19.75 -0.62 -27.67
CA ILE A 52 20.65 -1.64 -28.24
C ILE A 52 20.08 -2.22 -29.55
N ALA A 53 18.78 -2.55 -29.58
CA ALA A 53 18.12 -3.18 -30.73
C ALA A 53 17.73 -2.18 -31.85
N GLY A 54 17.79 -0.87 -31.56
CA GLY A 54 17.33 0.18 -32.47
C GLY A 54 15.81 0.17 -32.64
N TYR A 55 15.08 0.05 -31.53
CA TYR A 55 13.62 0.07 -31.47
C TYR A 55 13.13 0.93 -30.30
N ASP A 56 11.97 1.57 -30.48
CA ASP A 56 11.27 2.21 -29.39
C ASP A 56 10.77 1.18 -28.36
N SER A 57 10.74 1.53 -27.07
CA SER A 57 10.32 0.62 -25.99
C SER A 57 8.87 0.16 -26.12
N SER A 58 7.98 0.93 -26.76
CA SER A 58 6.61 0.50 -27.07
C SER A 58 6.57 -0.57 -28.17
N VAL A 59 7.52 -0.54 -29.13
CA VAL A 59 7.65 -1.60 -30.15
C VAL A 59 8.06 -2.90 -29.48
N LEU A 60 9.10 -2.85 -28.64
CA LEU A 60 9.57 -4.01 -27.88
C LEU A 60 8.48 -4.56 -26.94
N SER A 61 7.73 -3.67 -26.26
CA SER A 61 6.58 -4.02 -25.43
C SER A 61 5.53 -4.80 -26.22
N ARG A 62 5.11 -4.28 -27.40
CA ARG A 62 4.15 -4.95 -28.30
C ARG A 62 4.64 -6.31 -28.78
N MET A 63 5.92 -6.45 -29.14
CA MET A 63 6.51 -7.74 -29.52
C MET A 63 6.42 -8.79 -28.41
N THR A 64 6.53 -8.35 -27.15
CA THR A 64 6.38 -9.22 -25.98
C THR A 64 4.94 -9.35 -25.47
N ALA A 65 3.95 -8.64 -26.03
CA ALA A 65 2.58 -8.64 -25.50
C ALA A 65 1.85 -9.99 -25.67
N GLY A 66 2.29 -10.85 -26.60
CA GLY A 66 1.66 -12.13 -26.90
C GLY A 66 0.31 -12.01 -27.61
N GLU A 67 0.00 -10.85 -28.20
CA GLU A 67 -1.17 -10.65 -29.07
C GLU A 67 -0.94 -11.25 -30.47
N THR A 68 0.28 -11.13 -31.02
CA THR A 68 0.71 -11.70 -32.31
C THR A 68 2.18 -12.10 -32.26
N LEU A 69 2.65 -12.94 -33.20
CA LEU A 69 4.07 -13.25 -33.32
C LEU A 69 4.83 -12.08 -33.99
N PRO A 70 5.98 -11.65 -33.42
CA PRO A 70 6.81 -10.62 -34.04
C PRO A 70 7.49 -11.09 -35.34
N GLY A 71 7.87 -10.14 -36.20
CA GLY A 71 8.58 -10.41 -37.45
C GLY A 71 10.03 -10.88 -37.23
N GLN A 72 10.58 -11.59 -38.21
CA GLN A 72 11.93 -12.18 -38.13
C GLN A 72 13.02 -11.17 -37.73
N THR A 73 13.10 -10.01 -38.41
CA THR A 73 14.05 -8.93 -38.11
C THR A 73 13.87 -8.34 -36.71
N GLN A 74 12.64 -8.35 -36.18
CA GLN A 74 12.36 -7.87 -34.84
C GLN A 74 12.92 -8.84 -33.79
N VAL A 75 12.68 -10.15 -33.95
CA VAL A 75 13.24 -11.19 -33.08
C VAL A 75 14.76 -11.21 -33.14
N GLU A 76 15.33 -11.16 -34.34
CA GLU A 76 16.79 -11.13 -34.54
C GLU A 76 17.45 -10.00 -33.74
N LYS A 77 16.95 -8.77 -33.88
CA LYS A 77 17.46 -7.60 -33.15
C LYS A 77 17.20 -7.67 -31.64
N TYR A 78 16.05 -8.19 -31.20
CA TYR A 78 15.74 -8.36 -29.78
C TYR A 78 16.70 -9.34 -29.11
N VAL A 79 16.91 -10.50 -29.74
CA VAL A 79 17.74 -11.59 -29.23
C VAL A 79 19.22 -11.21 -29.26
N ALA A 80 19.69 -10.58 -30.35
CA ALA A 80 21.03 -10.00 -30.43
C ALA A 80 21.24 -8.91 -29.36
N GLY A 81 20.24 -8.04 -29.12
CA GLY A 81 20.29 -7.01 -28.10
C GLY A 81 20.30 -7.57 -26.66
N CYS A 82 19.78 -8.77 -26.44
CA CYS A 82 19.93 -9.53 -25.20
C CYS A 82 21.25 -10.35 -25.13
N GLY A 83 22.10 -10.28 -26.15
CA GLY A 83 23.37 -11.01 -26.20
C GLY A 83 23.23 -12.53 -26.30
N ALA A 84 22.20 -13.02 -26.98
CA ALA A 84 22.00 -14.44 -27.29
C ALA A 84 22.16 -14.73 -28.80
N GLU A 85 22.45 -15.98 -29.15
CA GLU A 85 22.56 -16.41 -30.54
C GLU A 85 21.20 -16.29 -31.24
N THR A 86 21.14 -15.61 -32.39
CA THR A 86 19.87 -15.32 -33.07
C THR A 86 19.29 -16.52 -33.79
N ALA A 87 20.11 -17.31 -34.49
CA ALA A 87 19.65 -18.40 -35.35
C ALA A 87 18.73 -19.43 -34.66
N PRO A 88 19.00 -19.88 -33.41
CA PRO A 88 18.10 -20.81 -32.72
C PRO A 88 16.76 -20.18 -32.30
N TRP A 89 16.74 -18.87 -31.99
CA TRP A 89 15.50 -18.15 -31.70
C TRP A 89 14.67 -17.88 -32.96
N LEU A 90 15.32 -17.71 -34.12
CA LEU A 90 14.62 -17.64 -35.41
C LEU A 90 14.03 -19.01 -35.82
N ALA A 91 14.72 -20.11 -35.53
CA ALA A 91 14.16 -21.45 -35.69
C ALA A 91 12.94 -21.67 -34.76
N LEU A 92 13.04 -21.22 -33.50
CA LEU A 92 11.91 -21.27 -32.56
C LEU A 92 10.72 -20.40 -33.03
N LEU A 93 10.97 -19.23 -33.61
CA LEU A 93 9.94 -18.39 -34.23
C LEU A 93 9.23 -19.13 -35.38
N SER A 94 9.99 -19.80 -36.25
CA SER A 94 9.42 -20.57 -37.36
C SER A 94 8.52 -21.72 -36.87
N LEU A 95 8.91 -22.40 -35.79
CA LEU A 95 8.08 -23.43 -35.15
C LEU A 95 6.83 -22.81 -34.51
N ALA A 96 6.97 -21.66 -33.83
CA ALA A 96 5.83 -20.93 -33.28
C ALA A 96 4.82 -20.51 -34.36
N GLN A 97 5.29 -20.09 -35.54
CA GLN A 97 4.45 -19.71 -36.68
C GLN A 97 3.64 -20.88 -37.25
N THR A 98 4.18 -22.10 -37.24
CA THR A 98 3.44 -23.30 -37.65
C THR A 98 2.47 -23.76 -36.56
N ALA A 99 2.94 -23.80 -35.30
CA ALA A 99 2.13 -24.18 -34.14
C ALA A 99 0.96 -23.21 -33.84
N SER A 100 1.04 -21.95 -34.27
CA SER A 100 -0.01 -20.93 -34.08
C SER A 100 -1.07 -20.90 -35.19
N ARG A 101 -1.07 -21.86 -36.11
CA ARG A 101 -2.11 -21.95 -37.16
C ARG A 101 -3.37 -22.60 -36.61
N ASP A 102 -4.53 -22.14 -37.08
CA ASP A 102 -5.81 -22.79 -36.80
C ASP A 102 -5.76 -24.24 -37.29
N GLY A 103 -6.01 -25.20 -36.40
CA GLY A 103 -5.91 -26.63 -36.72
C GLY A 103 -4.49 -27.18 -36.88
N ALA A 104 -3.45 -26.53 -36.32
CA ALA A 104 -2.08 -27.02 -36.33
C ALA A 104 -1.97 -28.50 -35.91
N ALA A 105 -1.10 -29.27 -36.57
CA ALA A 105 -0.97 -30.69 -36.30
C ALA A 105 -0.39 -30.92 -34.89
N ARG A 106 -0.70 -32.08 -34.29
CA ARG A 106 -0.11 -32.47 -33.00
C ARG A 106 1.42 -32.43 -33.05
N GLU A 107 2.00 -32.86 -34.17
CA GLU A 107 3.44 -32.88 -34.44
C GLU A 107 4.05 -31.46 -34.47
N ASP A 108 3.32 -30.45 -34.98
CA ASP A 108 3.76 -29.06 -34.99
C ASP A 108 3.80 -28.47 -33.57
N LEU A 109 2.74 -28.75 -32.79
CA LEU A 109 2.63 -28.34 -31.38
C LEU A 109 3.73 -29.01 -30.53
N GLU A 110 3.96 -30.31 -30.72
CA GLU A 110 5.03 -31.06 -30.03
C GLU A 110 6.42 -30.57 -30.42
N SER A 111 6.66 -30.32 -31.71
CA SER A 111 7.94 -29.77 -32.20
C SER A 111 8.24 -28.39 -31.60
N PHE A 112 7.24 -27.50 -31.56
CA PHE A 112 7.39 -26.18 -30.93
C PHE A 112 7.58 -26.30 -29.41
N ALA A 113 6.79 -27.11 -28.70
CA ALA A 113 6.90 -27.28 -27.26
C ALA A 113 8.27 -27.84 -26.84
N GLN A 114 8.78 -28.85 -27.55
CA GLN A 114 10.12 -29.42 -27.30
C GLN A 114 11.23 -28.38 -27.54
N ALA A 115 11.17 -27.66 -28.66
CA ALA A 115 12.14 -26.61 -28.97
C ALA A 115 12.10 -25.46 -27.95
N LEU A 116 10.91 -25.08 -27.48
CA LEU A 116 10.70 -24.04 -26.47
C LEU A 116 11.30 -24.46 -25.11
N VAL A 117 11.01 -25.67 -24.63
CA VAL A 117 11.56 -26.18 -23.37
C VAL A 117 13.08 -26.30 -23.43
N ALA A 118 13.63 -26.83 -24.53
CA ALA A 118 15.08 -26.90 -24.73
C ALA A 118 15.73 -25.50 -24.77
N ARG A 119 15.11 -24.53 -25.45
CA ARG A 119 15.59 -23.14 -25.53
C ARG A 119 15.58 -22.46 -24.17
N CYS A 120 14.48 -22.58 -23.41
CA CYS A 120 14.37 -22.00 -22.09
C CYS A 120 15.36 -22.63 -21.09
N THR A 121 15.57 -23.95 -21.17
CA THR A 121 16.55 -24.66 -20.32
C THR A 121 18.00 -24.24 -20.62
N THR A 122 18.29 -23.83 -21.85
CA THR A 122 19.65 -23.39 -22.26
C THR A 122 19.91 -21.93 -21.93
N ASP A 123 18.97 -21.04 -22.27
CA ASP A 123 19.20 -19.59 -22.28
C ASP A 123 18.63 -18.86 -21.05
N LEU A 124 17.72 -19.47 -20.28
CA LEU A 124 16.94 -18.83 -19.20
C LEU A 124 17.17 -19.47 -17.82
N THR A 125 18.40 -19.93 -17.54
CA THR A 125 18.74 -20.79 -16.40
C THR A 125 18.40 -20.27 -14.99
N GLU A 126 18.15 -18.97 -14.83
CA GLU A 126 17.71 -18.35 -13.55
C GLU A 126 16.18 -18.19 -13.41
N ILE A 127 15.41 -18.42 -14.49
CA ILE A 127 13.95 -18.36 -14.47
C ILE A 127 13.42 -19.77 -14.23
N SER A 128 12.71 -19.98 -13.12
CA SER A 128 12.32 -21.32 -12.68
C SER A 128 11.47 -22.06 -13.71
N GLY A 129 11.96 -23.21 -14.20
CA GLY A 129 11.22 -24.08 -15.14
C GLY A 129 9.87 -24.60 -14.64
N ALA A 130 9.55 -24.37 -13.35
CA ALA A 130 8.24 -24.61 -12.76
C ALA A 130 7.09 -23.80 -13.41
N GLU A 131 7.37 -22.64 -14.02
CA GLU A 131 6.33 -21.83 -14.69
C GLU A 131 6.01 -22.29 -16.12
N LEU A 132 6.97 -22.93 -16.81
CA LEU A 132 6.81 -23.40 -18.18
C LEU A 132 6.09 -24.76 -18.24
N GLY A 133 6.48 -25.68 -17.34
CA GLY A 133 6.09 -27.09 -17.40
C GLY A 133 6.90 -27.88 -18.44
N ASP A 134 6.54 -29.15 -18.64
CA ASP A 134 7.12 -29.96 -19.71
C ASP A 134 6.38 -29.78 -21.04
N ALA A 135 6.98 -30.31 -22.13
CA ALA A 135 6.43 -30.17 -23.47
C ALA A 135 5.06 -30.86 -23.64
N ALA A 136 4.78 -31.94 -22.91
CA ALA A 136 3.50 -32.64 -22.99
C ALA A 136 2.38 -31.85 -22.30
N ALA A 137 2.68 -31.21 -21.16
CA ALA A 137 1.75 -30.32 -20.46
C ALA A 137 1.38 -29.08 -21.30
N LEU A 138 2.35 -28.50 -22.02
CA LEU A 138 2.10 -27.38 -22.95
C LEU A 138 1.18 -27.80 -24.12
N VAL A 139 1.47 -28.92 -24.77
CA VAL A 139 0.65 -29.44 -25.88
C VAL A 139 -0.76 -29.80 -25.42
N ALA A 140 -0.91 -30.37 -24.23
CA ALA A 140 -2.22 -30.64 -23.64
C ALA A 140 -3.01 -29.34 -23.39
N ALA A 141 -2.37 -28.31 -22.82
CA ALA A 141 -3.02 -27.03 -22.55
C ALA A 141 -3.48 -26.31 -23.83
N TRP A 142 -2.63 -26.25 -24.87
CA TRP A 142 -2.99 -25.60 -26.14
C TRP A 142 -4.15 -26.30 -26.88
N ARG A 143 -4.31 -27.61 -26.71
CA ARG A 143 -5.44 -28.37 -27.29
C ARG A 143 -6.75 -28.15 -26.52
N MET A 144 -6.71 -28.08 -25.20
CA MET A 144 -7.90 -27.79 -24.36
C MET A 144 -8.53 -26.41 -24.63
N VAL A 145 -7.79 -25.48 -25.23
CA VAL A 145 -8.30 -24.16 -25.65
C VAL A 145 -8.98 -24.20 -27.03
N GLY A 146 -8.75 -25.25 -27.83
CA GLY A 146 -9.30 -25.42 -29.18
C GLY A 146 -10.58 -26.25 -29.29
N GLU A 147 -10.93 -27.04 -28.27
CA GLU A 147 -12.13 -27.88 -28.26
C GLU A 147 -13.20 -27.29 -27.31
N ALA A 148 -14.11 -26.49 -27.86
CA ALA A 148 -15.39 -26.20 -27.20
C ALA A 148 -16.36 -27.38 -27.41
N PRO A 149 -17.09 -27.84 -26.37
CA PRO A 149 -18.00 -28.97 -26.51
C PRO A 149 -19.23 -28.58 -27.35
N ASP A 150 -19.52 -29.41 -28.34
CA ASP A 150 -20.64 -29.21 -29.26
C ASP A 150 -22.00 -29.34 -28.54
N SER A 151 -22.87 -28.35 -28.73
CA SER A 151 -24.15 -28.27 -28.00
C SER A 151 -25.30 -28.81 -28.85
N GLY A 152 -25.76 -30.04 -28.57
CA GLY A 152 -26.79 -30.71 -29.38
C GLY A 152 -27.76 -31.62 -28.62
N ALA A 153 -29.04 -31.24 -28.69
CA ALA A 153 -30.26 -32.04 -28.43
C ALA A 153 -30.61 -32.45 -26.98
N GLY A 154 -31.93 -32.44 -26.73
CA GLY A 154 -32.59 -32.67 -25.43
C GLY A 154 -33.26 -34.04 -25.26
N PRO A 155 -34.33 -34.14 -24.45
CA PRO A 155 -34.58 -35.31 -23.60
C PRO A 155 -35.35 -36.47 -24.25
N GLY A 156 -35.12 -37.68 -23.74
CA GLY A 156 -35.90 -38.89 -24.01
C GLY A 156 -35.86 -39.85 -22.83
N GLU A 157 -37.03 -40.38 -22.43
CA GLU A 157 -37.26 -41.25 -21.27
C GLU A 157 -37.46 -42.74 -21.73
N PRO A 158 -37.88 -43.74 -20.91
CA PRO A 158 -37.04 -44.93 -20.69
C PRO A 158 -37.63 -46.26 -21.21
N THR A 159 -36.78 -47.29 -21.32
CA THR A 159 -37.18 -48.72 -21.33
C THR A 159 -36.15 -49.58 -20.58
N GLY A 160 -36.60 -50.57 -19.80
CA GLY A 160 -35.76 -51.62 -19.16
C GLY A 160 -35.96 -52.97 -19.85
N PRO A 161 -35.99 -54.10 -19.12
CA PRO A 161 -35.02 -54.56 -18.11
C PRO A 161 -34.63 -56.06 -18.30
N GLU A 162 -33.46 -56.49 -17.82
CA GLU A 162 -33.06 -57.92 -17.63
C GLU A 162 -31.69 -57.98 -16.92
N GLU A 163 -31.22 -59.08 -16.31
CA GLU A 163 -31.77 -59.91 -15.24
C GLU A 163 -30.59 -60.62 -14.50
N ILE A 164 -30.70 -60.76 -13.16
CA ILE A 164 -30.02 -61.70 -12.22
C ILE A 164 -28.64 -62.33 -12.58
N ALA A 165 -27.63 -62.16 -11.70
CA ALA A 165 -26.99 -63.27 -10.97
C ALA A 165 -25.89 -62.83 -9.96
N GLU A 166 -26.06 -63.24 -8.71
CA GLU A 166 -25.00 -63.39 -7.68
C GLU A 166 -24.83 -64.91 -7.42
N PRO A 167 -23.71 -65.42 -6.85
CA PRO A 167 -23.67 -65.51 -5.38
C PRO A 167 -22.28 -65.44 -4.70
N GLU A 168 -22.27 -64.69 -3.58
CA GLU A 168 -21.76 -65.04 -2.23
C GLU A 168 -20.59 -66.02 -1.91
N LYS A 169 -19.90 -65.63 -0.81
CA LYS A 169 -19.21 -66.44 0.24
C LYS A 169 -17.84 -67.08 -0.11
N GLY A 170 -16.90 -67.17 0.84
CA GLY A 170 -16.92 -66.75 2.26
C GLY A 170 -15.54 -66.90 2.94
N ALA A 171 -15.37 -66.26 4.09
CA ALA A 171 -14.08 -66.17 4.78
C ALA A 171 -13.70 -67.43 5.61
N THR A 172 -12.40 -67.61 5.86
CA THR A 172 -11.83 -68.18 7.09
C THR A 172 -10.36 -67.77 7.18
N GLY A 173 -9.84 -67.58 8.40
CA GLY A 173 -8.43 -67.24 8.62
C GLY A 173 -7.80 -68.12 9.70
N ALA A 174 -6.47 -68.14 9.75
CA ALA A 174 -5.70 -68.61 10.90
C ALA A 174 -4.26 -68.08 10.86
N ARG A 175 -3.73 -67.73 12.03
CA ARG A 175 -2.29 -67.68 12.34
C ARG A 175 -1.92 -69.05 12.95
N PRO A 176 -0.65 -69.51 12.92
CA PRO A 176 0.27 -69.05 13.97
C PRO A 176 1.76 -68.94 13.55
N GLU A 177 2.59 -68.77 14.57
CA GLU A 177 4.02 -68.44 14.63
C GLU A 177 4.98 -69.52 14.09
N THR A 178 6.21 -69.16 13.73
CA THR A 178 7.43 -69.39 14.57
C THR A 178 8.78 -69.16 13.83
N SER A 179 9.82 -68.91 14.63
CA SER A 179 11.26 -69.14 14.38
C SER A 179 12.10 -68.13 13.56
N GLN A 180 13.16 -67.63 14.22
CA GLN A 180 14.37 -67.06 13.59
C GLN A 180 15.45 -68.17 13.44
N PRO A 181 16.58 -67.94 12.73
CA PRO A 181 17.76 -67.44 13.47
C PRO A 181 18.66 -66.44 12.68
N PRO A 182 19.42 -65.56 13.38
CA PRO A 182 20.35 -64.62 12.75
C PRO A 182 21.79 -65.16 12.64
N ARG A 183 22.54 -64.71 11.61
CA ARG A 183 23.98 -64.99 11.47
C ARG A 183 24.83 -64.00 12.28
N ARG A 184 25.73 -64.53 13.12
CA ARG A 184 26.83 -63.79 13.77
C ARG A 184 27.96 -63.48 12.78
N ARG A 185 28.64 -62.34 12.93
CA ARG A 185 30.12 -62.18 12.89
C ARG A 185 30.52 -60.95 13.72
N THR A 186 30.95 -61.15 14.97
CA THR A 186 32.33 -61.12 15.51
C THR A 186 32.83 -59.73 15.91
N ARG A 187 33.30 -59.62 17.16
CA ARG A 187 33.84 -58.40 17.79
C ARG A 187 35.37 -58.35 17.67
N TRP A 188 35.94 -57.15 17.66
CA TRP A 188 37.23 -56.84 18.29
C TRP A 188 37.04 -55.68 19.29
N LYS A 189 38.01 -55.44 20.19
CA LYS A 189 37.78 -54.87 21.52
C LYS A 189 38.88 -53.89 21.99
N ILE A 190 38.46 -52.82 22.71
CA ILE A 190 39.19 -52.13 23.83
C ILE A 190 40.38 -51.24 23.40
N PRO A 191 40.79 -50.18 24.16
CA PRO A 191 40.29 -49.58 25.43
C PRO A 191 39.71 -48.14 25.26
N LEU A 192 39.24 -47.33 26.23
CA LEU A 192 38.83 -47.36 27.66
C LEU A 192 39.36 -46.10 28.40
N THR A 193 38.47 -45.15 28.75
CA THR A 193 38.48 -44.21 29.91
C THR A 193 37.11 -43.51 29.94
N ILE A 194 36.11 -43.93 30.74
CA ILE A 194 35.84 -43.63 32.17
C ILE A 194 35.43 -42.16 32.43
N GLY A 195 34.19 -41.96 32.93
CA GLY A 195 33.65 -40.65 33.32
C GLY A 195 32.14 -40.61 33.67
N ILE A 196 31.73 -41.30 34.75
CA ILE A 196 30.64 -41.00 35.72
C ILE A 196 29.48 -40.09 35.22
N THR A 197 28.19 -40.48 35.21
CA THR A 197 27.35 -40.60 36.43
C THR A 197 26.05 -41.39 36.19
N LEU A 198 25.65 -42.23 37.16
CA LEU A 198 24.31 -42.83 37.29
C LEU A 198 23.51 -42.02 38.32
N VAL A 199 22.29 -41.57 38.00
CA VAL A 199 21.03 -41.60 38.80
C VAL A 199 19.94 -40.91 37.96
N LEU A 200 19.19 -41.65 37.14
CA LEU A 200 17.99 -41.12 36.44
C LEU A 200 16.89 -42.18 36.17
N ILE A 201 16.89 -43.29 36.93
CA ILE A 201 15.87 -44.36 36.81
C ILE A 201 15.34 -44.71 38.21
N ALA A 202 14.57 -43.79 38.79
CA ALA A 202 13.81 -44.01 40.04
C ALA A 202 12.59 -43.07 40.20
N ALA A 203 12.60 -41.89 39.57
CA ALA A 203 11.50 -40.91 39.68
C ALA A 203 10.44 -41.01 38.55
N GLY A 204 10.68 -41.82 37.51
CA GLY A 204 9.87 -41.85 36.28
C GLY A 204 8.56 -42.66 36.34
N ALA A 205 8.21 -43.28 37.48
CA ALA A 205 7.11 -44.24 37.57
C ALA A 205 5.96 -43.84 38.53
N ALA A 206 6.03 -42.65 39.14
CA ALA A 206 5.07 -42.22 40.17
C ALA A 206 4.25 -40.95 39.82
N TYR A 207 4.42 -40.37 38.62
CA TYR A 207 3.81 -39.08 38.25
C TYR A 207 2.63 -39.18 37.25
N LEU A 208 2.12 -40.39 36.97
CA LEU A 208 1.07 -40.60 35.95
C LEU A 208 -0.32 -40.97 36.52
N ALA A 209 -0.54 -40.82 37.83
CA ALA A 209 -1.85 -41.10 38.44
C ALA A 209 -2.11 -40.35 39.76
N SER A 210 -2.36 -39.03 39.71
CA SER A 210 -3.33 -38.32 40.59
C SER A 210 -3.20 -36.79 40.49
N GLY A 211 -4.35 -36.10 40.65
CA GLY A 211 -4.41 -34.70 41.11
C GLY A 211 -4.17 -33.61 40.06
N GLY A 212 -5.21 -32.80 39.80
CA GLY A 212 -5.04 -31.54 39.08
C GLY A 212 -4.37 -30.47 39.94
N GLY A 213 -3.57 -29.62 39.30
CA GLY A 213 -2.95 -28.43 39.88
C GLY A 213 -2.28 -27.62 38.78
N ASP A 214 -2.57 -26.33 38.72
CA ASP A 214 -2.11 -25.46 37.63
C ASP A 214 -0.58 -25.35 37.56
N THR A 215 -0.01 -25.89 36.48
CA THR A 215 1.36 -25.55 36.05
C THR A 215 1.27 -24.54 34.90
N PRO A 216 1.92 -23.36 34.98
CA PRO A 216 1.86 -22.37 33.91
C PRO A 216 2.40 -22.94 32.59
N LYS A 217 1.53 -23.05 31.58
CA LYS A 217 1.98 -23.32 30.20
C LYS A 217 2.92 -22.19 29.75
N PRO A 218 4.00 -22.48 29.00
CA PRO A 218 4.89 -21.45 28.50
C PRO A 218 4.14 -20.47 27.59
N SER A 219 4.18 -19.19 27.95
CA SER A 219 3.45 -18.12 27.27
C SER A 219 4.00 -17.88 25.87
N GLY A 220 3.26 -18.24 24.82
CA GLY A 220 3.69 -18.00 23.45
C GLY A 220 3.02 -18.82 22.34
N VAL A 221 2.17 -19.79 22.67
CA VAL A 221 1.37 -20.54 21.70
C VAL A 221 -0.11 -20.18 21.87
N SER A 222 -0.81 -20.05 20.75
CA SER A 222 -2.28 -19.88 20.67
C SER A 222 -3.00 -20.90 21.57
N GLY A 223 -4.01 -20.45 22.31
CA GLY A 223 -4.88 -21.27 23.13
C GLY A 223 -6.01 -21.95 22.35
N LEU A 224 -6.21 -21.59 21.09
CA LEU A 224 -7.22 -22.17 20.19
C LEU A 224 -6.59 -23.17 19.22
N ASP A 225 -7.38 -24.17 18.81
CA ASP A 225 -6.95 -25.17 17.84
C ASP A 225 -6.82 -24.58 16.42
N ALA A 226 -5.81 -25.03 15.67
CA ALA A 226 -5.62 -24.66 14.27
C ALA A 226 -6.64 -25.35 13.35
N CYS A 227 -6.98 -24.70 12.23
CA CYS A 227 -7.91 -25.25 11.23
C CYS A 227 -7.55 -24.81 9.80
N SER A 228 -7.86 -25.66 8.80
CA SER A 228 -7.35 -25.50 7.43
C SER A 228 -8.29 -24.79 6.45
N HIS A 229 -9.58 -24.67 6.79
CA HIS A 229 -10.61 -24.15 5.88
C HIS A 229 -11.41 -23.02 6.55
N PRO A 230 -10.90 -21.77 6.52
CA PRO A 230 -11.57 -20.64 7.16
C PRO A 230 -12.89 -20.30 6.46
N VAL A 231 -13.96 -20.29 7.24
CA VAL A 231 -15.33 -19.93 6.81
C VAL A 231 -15.74 -18.53 7.27
N LYS A 232 -14.89 -17.86 8.07
CA LYS A 232 -15.05 -16.48 8.53
C LYS A 232 -13.71 -15.75 8.55
N ALA A 233 -13.76 -14.44 8.39
CA ALA A 233 -12.64 -13.53 8.65
C ALA A 233 -12.87 -12.75 9.95
N LEU A 234 -11.81 -12.58 10.75
CA LEU A 234 -11.70 -11.53 11.76
C LEU A 234 -10.96 -10.36 11.12
N THR A 235 -11.68 -9.27 10.84
CA THR A 235 -11.14 -8.10 10.16
C THR A 235 -10.48 -7.14 11.15
N ILE A 236 -9.21 -6.84 10.94
CA ILE A 236 -8.45 -5.83 11.68
C ILE A 236 -8.23 -4.61 10.78
N ALA A 237 -8.73 -3.44 11.17
CA ALA A 237 -8.29 -2.17 10.60
C ALA A 237 -7.03 -1.70 11.36
N SER A 238 -5.89 -1.58 10.68
CA SER A 238 -4.61 -1.19 11.30
C SER A 238 -4.04 0.09 10.68
N SER A 239 -3.43 0.93 11.53
CA SER A 239 -2.55 2.01 11.06
C SER A 239 -1.46 1.50 10.11
N THR A 240 -1.12 2.36 9.15
CA THR A 240 -0.18 2.16 8.04
C THR A 240 1.25 1.84 8.49
N ASP A 241 1.65 2.31 9.67
CA ASP A 241 2.97 2.07 10.28
C ASP A 241 3.24 0.62 10.73
N LYS A 242 2.19 -0.16 11.00
CA LYS A 242 2.29 -1.54 11.48
C LYS A 242 1.42 -2.56 10.76
N SER A 243 0.64 -2.14 9.76
CA SER A 243 -0.26 -3.03 9.02
C SER A 243 0.50 -4.18 8.34
N GLY A 244 1.65 -3.90 7.70
CA GLY A 244 2.49 -4.92 7.06
C GLY A 244 3.02 -5.99 8.03
N ILE A 245 3.49 -5.59 9.22
CA ILE A 245 3.97 -6.55 10.23
C ILE A 245 2.81 -7.31 10.89
N LEU A 246 1.66 -6.66 11.12
CA LEU A 246 0.46 -7.35 11.60
C LEU A 246 -0.09 -8.34 10.57
N THR A 247 0.02 -8.08 9.26
CA THR A 247 -0.31 -9.05 8.21
C THR A 247 0.59 -10.27 8.26
N GLY A 248 1.91 -10.07 8.45
CA GLY A 248 2.86 -11.18 8.68
C GLY A 248 2.47 -12.02 9.89
N LEU A 249 2.27 -11.38 11.05
CA LEU A 249 1.88 -12.05 12.29
C LEU A 249 0.50 -12.72 12.21
N ALA A 250 -0.45 -12.17 11.46
CA ALA A 250 -1.75 -12.80 11.21
C ALA A 250 -1.63 -14.05 10.32
N ASN A 251 -0.68 -14.10 9.40
CA ASN A 251 -0.38 -15.29 8.59
C ASN A 251 0.36 -16.35 9.42
N ASP A 252 1.34 -15.97 10.23
CA ASP A 252 2.06 -16.87 11.15
C ASP A 252 1.12 -17.49 12.20
N TYR A 253 0.17 -16.69 12.69
CA TYR A 253 -0.92 -17.19 13.53
C TYR A 253 -1.81 -18.14 12.72
N GLY A 254 -2.29 -17.74 11.54
CA GLY A 254 -3.14 -18.56 10.68
C GLY A 254 -4.61 -18.59 11.12
N ALA A 255 -5.35 -19.63 10.74
CA ALA A 255 -6.76 -19.77 11.10
C ALA A 255 -6.97 -20.60 12.38
N ARG A 256 -8.02 -20.26 13.14
CA ARG A 256 -8.36 -20.89 14.43
C ARG A 256 -9.81 -21.30 14.54
N LEU A 257 -10.02 -22.42 15.22
CA LEU A 257 -11.33 -22.98 15.51
C LEU A 257 -11.85 -22.42 16.84
N SER A 258 -13.00 -21.75 16.82
CA SER A 258 -13.80 -21.49 18.02
C SER A 258 -15.30 -21.61 17.67
N HIS A 259 -16.10 -22.12 18.61
CA HIS A 259 -17.53 -22.41 18.42
C HIS A 259 -17.86 -23.20 17.12
N GLY A 260 -16.99 -24.15 16.73
CA GLY A 260 -17.14 -24.92 15.48
C GLY A 260 -16.90 -24.12 14.20
N GLN A 261 -16.42 -22.87 14.28
CA GLN A 261 -16.16 -22.00 13.14
C GLN A 261 -14.66 -21.76 12.98
N CYS A 262 -14.12 -22.07 11.81
CA CYS A 262 -12.75 -21.75 11.45
C CYS A 262 -12.66 -20.27 11.01
N VAL A 263 -11.94 -19.46 11.78
CA VAL A 263 -11.79 -18.01 11.56
C VAL A 263 -10.34 -17.69 11.20
N LYS A 264 -10.11 -16.99 10.08
CA LYS A 264 -8.80 -16.42 9.73
C LYS A 264 -8.72 -14.95 10.13
N VAL A 265 -7.58 -14.50 10.66
CA VAL A 265 -7.31 -13.07 10.87
C VAL A 265 -6.90 -12.42 9.54
N THR A 266 -7.49 -11.27 9.21
CA THR A 266 -7.17 -10.48 8.00
C THR A 266 -6.96 -9.02 8.40
N VAL A 267 -5.87 -8.41 7.92
CA VAL A 267 -5.50 -7.04 8.27
C VAL A 267 -5.65 -6.12 7.06
N ASN A 268 -6.36 -5.02 7.23
CA ASN A 268 -6.52 -3.95 6.27
C ASN A 268 -5.70 -2.74 6.75
N SER A 269 -4.90 -2.15 5.86
CA SER A 269 -4.15 -0.92 6.15
C SER A 269 -5.05 0.29 5.95
N ILE A 270 -5.15 1.16 6.97
CA ILE A 270 -5.93 2.40 6.93
C ILE A 270 -5.39 3.40 7.97
N ASP A 271 -5.32 4.68 7.61
CA ASP A 271 -4.85 5.70 8.55
C ASP A 271 -5.78 5.87 9.75
N SER A 272 -5.20 6.20 10.90
CA SER A 272 -5.92 6.14 12.18
C SER A 272 -7.06 7.17 12.25
N GLY A 273 -6.86 8.37 11.69
CA GLY A 273 -7.91 9.38 11.58
C GLY A 273 -8.98 9.03 10.54
N THR A 274 -8.61 8.40 9.42
CA THR A 274 -9.57 7.92 8.41
C THR A 274 -10.45 6.81 8.98
N ALA A 275 -9.86 5.82 9.67
CA ALA A 275 -10.62 4.79 10.38
C ALA A 275 -11.49 5.36 11.51
N MET A 276 -11.00 6.38 12.24
CA MET A 276 -11.79 7.09 13.26
C MET A 276 -13.05 7.73 12.64
N ARG A 277 -12.93 8.46 11.53
CA ARG A 277 -14.07 9.10 10.85
C ARG A 277 -15.07 8.06 10.32
N ALA A 278 -14.59 6.99 9.68
CA ALA A 278 -15.44 5.89 9.22
C ALA A 278 -16.20 5.19 10.37
N LEU A 279 -15.56 5.00 11.52
CA LEU A 279 -16.21 4.42 12.71
C LEU A 279 -17.22 5.39 13.36
N ALA A 280 -16.92 6.69 13.38
CA ALA A 280 -17.77 7.72 13.98
C ALA A 280 -19.01 8.07 13.14
N SER A 281 -18.86 8.14 11.81
CA SER A 281 -19.94 8.51 10.87
C SER A 281 -20.74 7.32 10.34
N GLY A 282 -20.14 6.12 10.33
CA GLY A 282 -20.73 4.90 9.80
C GLY A 282 -19.90 4.31 8.67
N TRP A 283 -19.42 3.08 8.85
CA TRP A 283 -18.43 2.46 7.98
C TRP A 283 -19.03 2.06 6.62
N ASN A 284 -18.56 2.67 5.54
CA ASN A 284 -18.98 2.36 4.18
C ASN A 284 -18.12 1.24 3.60
N THR A 285 -18.67 0.03 3.44
CA THR A 285 -17.86 -1.12 2.98
C THR A 285 -17.37 -1.04 1.54
N VAL A 286 -17.84 -0.07 0.75
CA VAL A 286 -17.34 0.19 -0.61
C VAL A 286 -16.14 1.13 -0.57
N ALA A 287 -16.23 2.24 0.17
CA ALA A 287 -15.16 3.24 0.26
C ALA A 287 -14.06 2.84 1.26
N ASP A 288 -14.45 2.44 2.47
CA ASP A 288 -13.55 2.17 3.61
C ASP A 288 -13.05 0.72 3.63
N GLY A 289 -13.51 -0.12 2.70
CA GLY A 289 -13.23 -1.54 2.65
C GLY A 289 -13.96 -2.36 3.74
N PRO A 290 -13.55 -3.61 4.00
CA PRO A 290 -14.25 -4.49 4.94
C PRO A 290 -14.35 -3.91 6.36
N SER A 291 -15.58 -3.87 6.92
CA SER A 291 -15.80 -3.30 8.25
C SER A 291 -15.04 -4.08 9.33
N PRO A 292 -14.31 -3.41 10.24
CA PRO A 292 -13.49 -4.07 11.24
C PRO A 292 -14.32 -4.74 12.34
N ASP A 293 -13.81 -5.87 12.82
CA ASP A 293 -14.13 -6.46 14.12
C ASP A 293 -13.18 -5.94 15.21
N VAL A 294 -11.95 -5.59 14.79
CA VAL A 294 -10.89 -5.04 15.63
C VAL A 294 -10.32 -3.81 14.94
N TRP A 295 -10.07 -2.77 15.71
CA TRP A 295 -9.32 -1.60 15.27
C TRP A 295 -8.00 -1.52 16.04
N SER A 296 -6.93 -1.22 15.33
CA SER A 296 -5.60 -1.00 15.90
C SER A 296 -5.03 0.29 15.31
N PRO A 297 -5.45 1.46 15.80
CA PRO A 297 -4.81 2.73 15.45
C PRO A 297 -3.37 2.77 15.98
N ALA A 298 -2.60 3.80 15.62
CA ALA A 298 -1.28 4.01 16.22
C ALA A 298 -1.35 4.70 17.59
N SER A 299 -2.47 5.38 17.90
CA SER A 299 -2.74 5.98 19.22
C SER A 299 -4.18 5.68 19.69
N ASN A 300 -4.35 5.40 20.98
CA ASN A 300 -5.65 5.24 21.62
C ASN A 300 -6.48 6.54 21.68
N VAL A 301 -5.87 7.72 21.51
CA VAL A 301 -6.58 9.02 21.40
C VAL A 301 -7.62 9.01 20.29
N TRP A 302 -7.38 8.26 19.22
CA TRP A 302 -8.35 8.11 18.13
C TRP A 302 -9.65 7.43 18.59
N LEU A 303 -9.63 6.55 19.60
CA LEU A 303 -10.85 5.98 20.18
C LEU A 303 -11.68 7.04 20.91
N GLN A 304 -11.02 7.94 21.64
CA GLN A 304 -11.67 9.04 22.34
C GLN A 304 -12.40 9.94 21.33
N ILE A 305 -11.69 10.39 20.28
CA ILE A 305 -12.27 11.20 19.20
C ILE A 305 -13.40 10.45 18.48
N ALA A 306 -13.24 9.15 18.18
CA ALA A 306 -14.27 8.33 17.54
C ALA A 306 -15.56 8.26 18.37
N ARG A 307 -15.45 8.14 19.69
CA ARG A 307 -16.60 8.08 20.62
C ARG A 307 -17.31 9.41 20.77
N HIS A 308 -16.53 10.49 20.85
CA HIS A 308 -17.04 11.87 20.92
C HIS A 308 -17.84 12.21 19.66
N ARG A 309 -17.20 12.06 18.49
CA ARG A 309 -17.76 12.40 17.18
C ARG A 309 -18.78 11.40 16.62
N ALA A 310 -19.07 10.31 17.35
CA ALA A 310 -20.03 9.30 16.90
C ALA A 310 -21.42 9.91 16.65
N VAL A 311 -21.88 9.89 15.39
CA VAL A 311 -23.08 10.63 14.93
C VAL A 311 -24.39 10.08 15.48
N ASN A 312 -24.37 8.90 16.11
CA ASN A 312 -25.50 8.32 16.83
C ASN A 312 -25.04 7.36 17.93
N ALA A 313 -25.95 7.01 18.83
CA ALA A 313 -25.68 6.11 19.97
C ALA A 313 -25.22 4.71 19.54
N GLN A 314 -25.78 4.15 18.45
CA GLN A 314 -25.44 2.79 18.00
C GLN A 314 -23.97 2.67 17.57
N LEU A 315 -23.43 3.69 16.89
CA LEU A 315 -22.02 3.76 16.52
C LEU A 315 -21.13 3.97 17.76
N ARG A 316 -21.55 4.83 18.70
CA ARG A 316 -20.84 5.04 19.98
C ARG A 316 -20.78 3.78 20.84
N ASP A 317 -21.85 2.98 20.84
CA ASP A 317 -21.97 1.74 21.59
C ASP A 317 -21.23 0.57 20.92
N ARG A 318 -20.98 0.63 19.60
CA ARG A 318 -20.07 -0.30 18.89
C ARG A 318 -18.61 -0.10 19.31
N LEU A 319 -18.22 1.10 19.71
CA LEU A 319 -16.90 1.39 20.26
C LEU A 319 -16.83 0.96 21.74
N PRO A 320 -15.74 0.33 22.22
CA PRO A 320 -15.55 0.08 23.64
C PRO A 320 -15.27 1.37 24.41
N GLN A 321 -15.43 1.34 25.75
CA GLN A 321 -15.16 2.49 26.63
C GLN A 321 -13.67 2.76 26.85
N SER A 322 -12.80 1.78 26.56
CA SER A 322 -11.34 1.95 26.62
C SER A 322 -10.66 1.07 25.55
N ALA A 323 -9.46 1.45 25.15
CA ALA A 323 -8.69 0.76 24.12
C ALA A 323 -8.04 -0.56 24.60
N GLY A 324 -8.01 -0.80 25.91
CA GLY A 324 -7.20 -1.85 26.53
C GLY A 324 -5.70 -1.58 26.41
N PRO A 325 -4.84 -2.56 26.75
CA PRO A 325 -3.39 -2.38 26.69
C PRO A 325 -2.86 -2.32 25.25
N SER A 326 -1.78 -1.55 25.09
CA SER A 326 -0.86 -1.50 23.96
C SER A 326 -0.32 -2.88 23.57
N ILE A 327 -0.04 -3.10 22.28
CA ILE A 327 0.75 -4.27 21.84
C ILE A 327 2.24 -3.93 21.66
N VAL A 328 2.54 -2.68 21.32
CA VAL A 328 3.87 -2.07 21.21
C VAL A 328 3.76 -0.57 21.46
N THR A 329 4.89 0.12 21.61
CA THR A 329 4.92 1.59 21.70
C THR A 329 5.96 2.17 20.76
N SER A 330 5.76 3.41 20.34
CA SER A 330 6.73 4.18 19.57
C SER A 330 6.66 5.67 19.93
N PRO A 331 7.72 6.24 20.52
CA PRO A 331 7.78 7.68 20.84
C PRO A 331 7.72 8.54 19.57
N LEU A 332 7.09 9.71 19.67
CA LEU A 332 7.25 10.76 18.65
C LEU A 332 8.68 11.32 18.67
N THR A 333 9.25 11.54 17.49
CA THR A 333 10.58 12.11 17.31
C THR A 333 10.57 13.28 16.33
N ILE A 334 11.58 14.14 16.44
CA ILE A 334 11.99 15.05 15.37
C ILE A 334 13.17 14.36 14.69
N ALA A 335 12.92 13.71 13.56
CA ALA A 335 13.95 13.05 12.76
C ALA A 335 14.64 14.06 11.85
N MET A 336 15.97 13.99 11.73
CA MET A 336 16.76 14.88 10.87
C MET A 336 17.85 14.08 10.13
N PRO A 337 18.25 14.49 8.91
CA PRO A 337 19.44 13.94 8.26
C PRO A 337 20.66 14.12 9.17
N GLU A 338 21.45 13.07 9.39
CA GLU A 338 22.56 13.05 10.36
C GLU A 338 23.55 14.23 10.20
N PRO A 339 23.96 14.66 8.99
CA PRO A 339 24.84 15.83 8.82
C PRO A 339 24.21 17.16 9.26
N ALA A 340 22.88 17.29 9.21
CA ALA A 340 22.17 18.45 9.73
C ALA A 340 22.02 18.37 11.26
N ALA A 341 21.66 17.20 11.78
CA ALA A 341 21.54 16.95 13.22
C ALA A 341 22.86 17.16 13.98
N LYS A 342 23.99 16.73 13.43
CA LYS A 342 25.34 16.94 14.00
C LYS A 342 25.67 18.44 14.13
N LYS A 343 25.25 19.28 13.17
CA LYS A 343 25.41 20.76 13.26
C LYS A 343 24.57 21.38 14.38
N LEU A 344 23.53 20.70 14.84
CA LEU A 344 22.70 21.10 15.98
C LEU A 344 23.14 20.45 17.31
N GLY A 345 24.22 19.66 17.28
CA GLY A 345 24.84 19.05 18.47
C GLY A 345 24.47 17.59 18.72
N TRP A 346 23.81 16.88 17.80
CA TRP A 346 23.59 15.43 17.94
C TRP A 346 24.92 14.67 18.00
N PRO A 347 25.10 13.68 18.89
CA PRO A 347 24.13 13.13 19.86
C PRO A 347 24.12 13.81 21.24
N GLY A 348 24.98 14.80 21.48
CA GLY A 348 25.19 15.39 22.82
C GLY A 348 24.16 16.45 23.25
N LYS A 349 23.41 17.05 22.32
CA LYS A 349 22.37 18.06 22.61
C LYS A 349 20.97 17.47 22.37
N LYS A 350 20.04 17.77 23.29
CA LYS A 350 18.59 17.60 23.05
C LYS A 350 18.03 18.78 22.26
N ILE A 351 16.93 18.55 21.54
CA ILE A 351 16.14 19.58 20.84
C ILE A 351 14.75 19.58 21.45
N SER A 352 14.27 20.72 21.94
CA SER A 352 12.89 20.88 22.37
C SER A 352 11.99 21.37 21.23
N TRP A 353 10.68 21.41 21.47
CA TRP A 353 9.73 22.06 20.56
C TRP A 353 9.95 23.58 20.44
N GLN A 354 10.55 24.21 21.45
CA GLN A 354 10.94 25.63 21.40
C GLN A 354 12.18 25.84 20.51
N ASP A 355 13.15 24.92 20.55
CA ASP A 355 14.22 24.83 19.54
C ASP A 355 13.61 24.63 18.14
N LEU A 356 12.62 23.73 17.96
CA LEU A 356 11.98 23.49 16.66
C LEU A 356 11.27 24.75 16.12
N SER A 357 10.54 25.49 16.95
CA SER A 357 9.93 26.77 16.55
C SER A 357 10.99 27.79 16.10
N THR A 358 12.15 27.79 16.77
CA THR A 358 13.30 28.64 16.43
C THR A 358 14.03 28.19 15.14
N LEU A 359 13.98 26.90 14.81
CA LEU A 359 14.45 26.38 13.53
C LEU A 359 13.46 26.70 12.41
N ALA A 360 12.17 26.55 12.66
CA ALA A 360 11.07 26.82 11.72
C ALA A 360 10.97 28.29 11.28
N SER A 361 11.43 29.23 12.11
CA SER A 361 11.51 30.65 11.74
C SER A 361 12.68 30.99 10.79
N ARG A 362 13.61 30.05 10.54
CA ARG A 362 14.77 30.29 9.65
C ARG A 362 14.37 30.15 8.19
N PRO A 363 14.76 31.09 7.31
CA PRO A 363 14.56 30.94 5.86
C PRO A 363 15.14 29.61 5.35
N GLY A 364 14.34 28.89 4.56
CA GLY A 364 14.72 27.61 3.97
C GLY A 364 14.62 26.39 4.89
N PHE A 365 14.23 26.52 6.16
CA PHE A 365 13.89 25.35 6.97
C PHE A 365 12.60 24.70 6.46
N LYS A 366 12.69 23.39 6.20
CA LYS A 366 11.61 22.57 5.62
C LYS A 366 11.22 21.47 6.60
N LEU A 367 10.00 21.51 7.13
CA LEU A 367 9.45 20.49 8.02
C LEU A 367 8.52 19.54 7.26
N GLY A 368 8.79 18.24 7.32
CA GLY A 368 7.81 17.20 6.99
C GLY A 368 6.91 16.94 8.19
N LYS A 369 5.62 17.26 8.08
CA LYS A 369 4.61 17.02 9.12
C LYS A 369 3.30 16.62 8.43
N THR A 370 2.72 15.51 8.84
CA THR A 370 1.43 15.02 8.33
C THR A 370 0.24 15.81 8.89
N ASN A 371 -0.94 15.61 8.29
CA ASN A 371 -2.18 16.23 8.72
C ASN A 371 -2.70 15.60 10.04
N PRO A 372 -2.93 16.39 11.10
CA PRO A 372 -3.37 15.87 12.41
C PRO A 372 -4.79 15.32 12.42
N GLU A 373 -5.62 15.56 11.40
CA GLU A 373 -6.97 14.98 11.31
C GLU A 373 -6.98 13.56 10.74
N TYR A 374 -5.83 13.09 10.23
CA TYR A 374 -5.67 11.83 9.50
C TYR A 374 -4.59 10.95 10.13
N SER A 375 -3.47 11.57 10.50
CA SER A 375 -2.22 10.88 10.81
C SER A 375 -1.79 11.08 12.26
N THR A 376 -1.40 9.98 12.91
CA THR A 376 -1.05 9.98 14.35
C THR A 376 0.20 10.79 14.66
N SER A 377 1.24 10.72 13.83
CA SER A 377 2.46 11.51 14.00
C SER A 377 2.20 13.01 13.93
N GLY A 378 1.37 13.44 12.99
CA GLY A 378 0.91 14.82 12.83
C GLY A 378 0.06 15.30 14.00
N LEU A 379 -0.87 14.46 14.48
CA LEU A 379 -1.70 14.72 15.65
C LEU A 379 -0.84 14.86 16.90
N ASN A 380 0.06 13.91 17.15
CA ASN A 380 1.03 13.93 18.25
C ASN A 380 1.96 15.17 18.14
N ALA A 381 2.41 15.55 16.94
CA ALA A 381 3.22 16.74 16.73
C ALA A 381 2.46 18.05 17.00
N THR A 382 1.16 18.10 16.68
CA THR A 382 0.30 19.23 17.06
C THR A 382 0.11 19.28 18.58
N PHE A 383 -0.22 18.17 19.25
CA PHE A 383 -0.31 18.15 20.72
C PHE A 383 0.98 18.63 21.37
N ALA A 384 2.12 18.09 20.93
CA ALA A 384 3.40 18.37 21.54
C ALA A 384 3.85 19.82 21.31
N SER A 385 3.48 20.45 20.19
CA SER A 385 3.78 21.87 19.94
C SER A 385 2.96 22.84 20.79
N PHE A 386 1.70 22.49 21.12
CA PHE A 386 0.90 23.23 22.12
C PHE A 386 1.40 22.97 23.56
N TYR A 387 1.62 21.71 23.96
CA TYR A 387 2.14 21.33 25.28
C TYR A 387 3.49 21.97 25.61
N ALA A 388 4.35 22.16 24.61
CA ALA A 388 5.64 22.81 24.80
C ALA A 388 5.56 24.25 25.34
N GLN A 389 4.39 24.90 25.21
CA GLN A 389 4.20 26.30 25.59
C GLN A 389 3.49 26.46 26.94
N THR A 390 2.90 25.40 27.49
CA THR A 390 2.25 25.46 28.81
C THR A 390 3.28 25.47 29.95
N GLY A 391 4.49 24.95 29.72
CA GLY A 391 5.51 24.74 30.74
C GLY A 391 5.14 23.68 31.80
N THR A 392 4.08 22.89 31.57
CA THR A 392 3.48 22.01 32.58
C THR A 392 3.14 20.63 32.03
N SER A 393 3.23 19.61 32.90
CA SER A 393 2.74 18.25 32.62
C SER A 393 1.26 18.06 32.94
N SER A 394 0.57 19.12 33.37
CA SER A 394 -0.89 19.12 33.54
C SER A 394 -1.58 19.04 32.19
N GLU A 395 -2.78 18.48 32.17
CA GLU A 395 -3.63 18.40 30.98
C GLU A 395 -3.72 19.73 30.23
N LEU A 396 -3.58 19.68 28.90
CA LEU A 396 -3.79 20.82 28.01
C LEU A 396 -5.25 21.30 28.17
N SER A 397 -5.46 22.60 28.29
CA SER A 397 -6.79 23.21 28.38
C SER A 397 -7.11 24.05 27.15
N THR A 398 -8.40 24.32 26.90
CA THR A 398 -8.84 25.24 25.84
C THR A 398 -8.20 26.64 25.99
N ALA A 399 -8.02 27.13 27.22
CA ALA A 399 -7.32 28.38 27.47
C ALA A 399 -5.86 28.39 26.97
N ASN A 400 -5.18 27.24 26.90
CA ASN A 400 -3.85 27.13 26.30
C ASN A 400 -3.89 27.13 24.77
N LEU A 401 -4.96 26.60 24.16
CA LEU A 401 -5.15 26.60 22.70
C LEU A 401 -5.41 27.99 22.15
N HIS A 402 -6.10 28.84 22.92
CA HIS A 402 -6.45 30.22 22.55
C HIS A 402 -5.45 31.27 23.04
N ASP A 403 -4.34 30.87 23.68
CA ASP A 403 -3.25 31.79 24.01
C ASP A 403 -2.53 32.28 22.73
N SER A 404 -2.52 33.59 22.54
CA SER A 404 -1.95 34.25 21.35
C SER A 404 -0.45 33.97 21.14
N ALA A 405 0.34 33.83 22.21
CA ALA A 405 1.77 33.55 22.10
C ALA A 405 2.02 32.09 21.66
N THR A 406 1.26 31.16 22.23
CA THR A 406 1.23 29.74 21.85
C THR A 406 0.80 29.59 20.39
N GLN A 407 -0.33 30.18 19.99
CA GLN A 407 -0.80 30.15 18.61
C GLN A 407 0.23 30.71 17.62
N GLN A 408 0.92 31.81 17.96
CA GLN A 408 1.94 32.39 17.09
C GLN A 408 3.17 31.47 16.91
N LYS A 409 3.58 30.75 17.96
CA LYS A 409 4.67 29.76 17.88
C LYS A 409 4.27 28.51 17.10
N VAL A 410 3.06 28.00 17.30
CA VAL A 410 2.50 26.89 16.51
C VAL A 410 2.39 27.30 15.04
N ARG A 411 1.80 28.46 14.73
CA ARG A 411 1.74 29.05 13.37
C ARG A 411 3.13 29.21 12.73
N THR A 412 4.18 29.46 13.52
CA THR A 412 5.57 29.51 13.02
C THR A 412 6.09 28.14 12.63
N ILE A 413 5.80 27.09 13.41
CA ILE A 413 6.09 25.69 13.05
C ILE A 413 5.31 25.29 11.79
N GLU A 414 3.99 25.52 11.76
CA GLU A 414 3.12 25.17 10.63
C GLU A 414 3.56 25.85 9.32
N LYS A 415 3.99 27.12 9.33
CA LYS A 415 4.49 27.81 8.12
C LYS A 415 5.72 27.13 7.49
N SER A 416 6.56 26.47 8.29
CA SER A 416 7.72 25.72 7.79
C SER A 416 7.37 24.37 7.18
N VAL A 417 6.12 23.91 7.36
CA VAL A 417 5.64 22.65 6.77
C VAL A 417 5.67 22.76 5.25
N VAL A 418 6.21 21.73 4.58
CA VAL A 418 6.37 21.74 3.12
C VAL A 418 5.05 21.51 2.40
N HIS A 419 4.30 20.51 2.85
CA HIS A 419 2.90 20.17 2.61
C HIS A 419 2.47 19.32 3.81
N TYR A 420 1.17 19.17 4.05
CA TYR A 420 0.66 18.14 4.95
C TYR A 420 0.59 16.79 4.21
N GLY A 421 0.08 15.74 4.84
CA GLY A 421 -0.08 14.44 4.20
C GLY A 421 -0.82 13.45 5.09
N ASP A 422 -1.42 12.43 4.49
CA ASP A 422 -2.11 11.34 5.15
C ASP A 422 -1.16 10.46 5.96
N THR A 423 0.03 10.18 5.42
CA THR A 423 1.04 9.31 6.02
C THR A 423 2.44 9.95 6.07
N THR A 424 3.30 9.43 6.95
CA THR A 424 4.72 9.80 6.98
C THR A 424 5.52 9.20 5.82
N LEU A 425 4.96 8.22 5.11
CA LEU A 425 5.65 7.37 4.13
C LEU A 425 6.24 8.21 3.00
N THR A 426 5.46 9.16 2.49
CA THR A 426 5.86 10.09 1.41
C THR A 426 7.14 10.86 1.73
N TYR A 427 7.28 11.40 2.94
CA TYR A 427 8.47 12.18 3.31
C TYR A 427 9.72 11.30 3.38
N LEU A 428 9.58 10.07 3.86
CA LEU A 428 10.70 9.14 3.98
C LEU A 428 11.10 8.56 2.62
N ALA A 429 10.11 8.22 1.77
CA ALA A 429 10.33 7.82 0.38
C ALA A 429 11.05 8.92 -0.42
N ASN A 430 10.57 10.17 -0.34
CA ASN A 430 11.17 11.30 -1.03
C ASN A 430 12.58 11.58 -0.50
N LEU A 431 12.79 11.56 0.82
CA LEU A 431 14.12 11.69 1.41
C LEU A 431 15.08 10.60 0.90
N ARG A 432 14.60 9.35 0.76
CA ARG A 432 15.40 8.25 0.20
C ARG A 432 15.76 8.49 -1.27
N ARG A 433 14.82 8.93 -2.12
CA ARG A 433 15.12 9.26 -3.53
C ARG A 433 16.16 10.38 -3.64
N TYR A 434 16.10 11.39 -2.78
CA TYR A 434 17.14 12.42 -2.69
C TYR A 434 18.47 11.91 -2.13
N ASP A 435 18.46 10.95 -1.20
CA ASP A 435 19.67 10.32 -0.66
C ASP A 435 20.45 9.53 -1.71
N GLU A 436 19.75 8.82 -2.60
CA GLU A 436 20.35 8.02 -3.69
C GLU A 436 21.12 8.89 -4.70
N VAL A 437 20.80 10.18 -4.82
CA VAL A 437 21.55 11.17 -5.62
C VAL A 437 22.45 12.09 -4.78
N GLY A 438 22.65 11.79 -3.49
CA GLY A 438 23.52 12.56 -2.58
C GLY A 438 22.96 13.91 -2.12
N GLN A 439 21.66 14.13 -2.27
CA GLN A 439 20.98 15.41 -2.00
C GLN A 439 19.96 15.35 -0.84
N ALA A 440 20.01 14.33 0.04
CA ALA A 440 19.06 14.15 1.15
C ALA A 440 18.74 15.44 1.96
N SER A 441 19.74 16.29 2.19
CA SER A 441 19.58 17.56 2.93
C SER A 441 18.83 18.68 2.18
N ALA A 442 18.53 18.51 0.89
CA ALA A 442 17.81 19.49 0.07
C ALA A 442 16.28 19.33 0.14
N TYR A 443 15.78 18.11 0.38
CA TYR A 443 14.35 17.83 0.42
C TYR A 443 13.67 18.33 1.71
N VAL A 444 14.11 17.86 2.88
CA VAL A 444 13.57 18.26 4.20
C VAL A 444 14.70 18.49 5.21
N SER A 445 14.50 19.46 6.10
CA SER A 445 15.41 19.75 7.22
C SER A 445 15.12 18.87 8.43
N ALA A 446 13.85 18.55 8.66
CA ALA A 446 13.38 17.65 9.71
C ALA A 446 12.03 17.01 9.31
N VAL A 447 11.68 15.89 9.92
CA VAL A 447 10.36 15.24 9.79
C VAL A 447 9.86 14.81 11.18
N THR A 448 8.59 15.06 11.49
CA THR A 448 7.96 14.53 12.71
C THR A 448 7.45 13.12 12.45
N VAL A 449 8.12 12.11 13.03
CA VAL A 449 7.80 10.69 12.83
C VAL A 449 8.01 9.90 14.12
N GLU A 450 7.38 8.74 14.22
CA GLU A 450 7.62 7.75 15.27
C GLU A 450 9.06 7.18 15.23
N GLU A 451 9.59 6.80 16.39
CA GLU A 451 10.95 6.28 16.58
C GLU A 451 11.25 5.03 15.72
N ASN A 452 10.29 4.10 15.63
CA ASN A 452 10.41 2.91 14.79
C ASN A 452 10.66 3.29 13.32
N SER A 453 10.08 4.40 12.84
CA SER A 453 10.17 4.84 11.45
C SER A 453 11.58 5.31 11.10
N VAL A 454 12.27 5.98 12.03
CA VAL A 454 13.70 6.33 11.90
C VAL A 454 14.57 5.08 11.82
N ILE A 455 14.30 4.10 12.69
CA ILE A 455 15.07 2.86 12.76
C ILE A 455 14.88 2.01 11.50
N ALA A 456 13.64 1.84 11.04
CA ALA A 456 13.32 1.12 9.81
C ALA A 456 13.89 1.80 8.56
N TYR A 457 13.83 3.13 8.46
CA TYR A 457 14.51 3.89 7.40
C TYR A 457 16.00 3.54 7.32
N ASN A 458 16.70 3.62 8.45
CA ASN A 458 18.12 3.27 8.56
C ASN A 458 18.43 1.78 8.32
N MET A 459 17.44 0.90 8.42
CA MET A 459 17.53 -0.52 8.08
C MET A 459 17.21 -0.85 6.61
N GLY A 460 16.95 0.16 5.77
CA GLY A 460 16.72 0.00 4.33
C GLY A 460 15.26 -0.12 3.89
N TYR A 461 14.29 0.24 4.75
CA TYR A 461 12.89 0.41 4.36
C TYR A 461 12.66 1.87 3.92
N PRO A 462 12.52 2.19 2.62
CA PRO A 462 12.51 3.58 2.13
C PRO A 462 11.47 4.48 2.81
N CYS A 463 10.27 3.95 3.05
CA CYS A 463 9.16 4.66 3.68
C CYS A 463 9.19 4.62 5.22
N GLY A 464 10.25 4.09 5.84
CA GLY A 464 10.36 3.91 7.29
C GLY A 464 9.44 2.82 7.88
N VAL A 465 8.82 1.97 7.06
CA VAL A 465 7.91 0.91 7.55
C VAL A 465 8.01 -0.31 6.65
N GLN A 466 7.53 -1.47 7.12
CA GLN A 466 7.25 -2.59 6.23
C GLN A 466 5.90 -2.35 5.54
N SER A 467 5.93 -1.95 4.27
CA SER A 467 4.76 -1.70 3.43
C SER A 467 4.96 -2.23 2.01
N ASP A 468 3.88 -2.68 1.40
CA ASP A 468 3.81 -3.13 0.01
C ASP A 468 3.43 -1.99 -0.96
N GLU A 469 3.33 -0.75 -0.47
CA GLU A 469 3.15 0.43 -1.33
C GLU A 469 4.33 0.60 -2.32
N PRO A 470 4.08 1.13 -3.54
CA PRO A 470 5.13 1.42 -4.51
C PRO A 470 6.25 2.26 -3.91
N GLY A 471 7.50 1.82 -4.11
CA GLY A 471 8.69 2.47 -3.54
C GLY A 471 8.96 2.18 -2.06
N CYS A 472 8.03 1.55 -1.31
CA CYS A 472 8.21 1.26 0.12
C CYS A 472 8.83 -0.10 0.45
N ALA A 473 8.96 -0.99 -0.55
CA ALA A 473 9.59 -2.29 -0.38
C ALA A 473 11.04 -2.17 0.14
N LYS A 474 11.44 -3.13 0.99
CA LYS A 474 12.78 -3.11 1.59
C LYS A 474 13.87 -3.24 0.53
N THR A 475 14.82 -2.32 0.53
CA THR A 475 15.98 -2.32 -0.35
C THR A 475 17.17 -3.07 0.28
N SER A 476 18.07 -3.59 -0.56
CA SER A 476 19.31 -4.25 -0.13
C SER A 476 20.36 -3.25 0.39
N THR A 477 20.27 -1.99 -0.03
CA THR A 477 21.17 -0.90 0.34
C THR A 477 20.58 -0.03 1.44
N ARG A 478 21.38 0.33 2.45
CA ARG A 478 20.97 1.31 3.48
C ARG A 478 21.03 2.75 2.95
N PRO A 479 20.42 3.73 3.63
CA PRO A 479 20.68 5.15 3.36
C PRO A 479 22.16 5.51 3.50
N HIS A 480 22.67 6.31 2.56
CA HIS A 480 23.96 6.96 2.65
C HIS A 480 23.92 8.03 3.75
N THR A 481 22.83 8.79 3.78
CA THR A 481 22.51 9.80 4.80
C THR A 481 21.49 9.21 5.80
N LYS A 482 21.98 8.71 6.93
CA LYS A 482 21.09 8.24 8.01
C LYS A 482 20.15 9.35 8.47
N LEU A 483 18.94 8.98 8.87
CA LEU A 483 18.13 9.81 9.76
C LEU A 483 18.57 9.59 11.21
N VAL A 484 18.52 10.62 12.04
CA VAL A 484 18.68 10.49 13.48
C VAL A 484 17.51 11.16 14.21
N ALA A 485 17.09 10.54 15.30
CA ALA A 485 16.00 11.03 16.14
C ALA A 485 16.53 11.97 17.23
N PHE A 486 15.85 13.10 17.38
CA PHE A 486 15.74 13.77 18.68
C PHE A 486 14.38 13.40 19.28
N HIS A 487 14.35 13.04 20.57
CA HIS A 487 13.12 12.92 21.34
C HIS A 487 12.81 14.27 21.99
N PRO A 488 11.85 15.05 21.47
CA PRO A 488 11.61 16.37 22.00
C PRO A 488 10.88 16.28 23.34
N THR A 489 11.58 16.68 24.40
CA THR A 489 10.96 17.05 25.67
C THR A 489 10.49 18.50 25.60
N SER A 490 9.65 18.94 26.55
CA SER A 490 9.64 20.37 26.89
C SER A 490 11.01 20.77 27.47
N ASP A 491 11.21 22.08 27.64
CA ASP A 491 12.42 22.62 28.26
C ASP A 491 12.63 22.14 29.73
N ASP A 492 11.59 21.56 30.37
CA ASP A 492 11.57 21.06 31.76
C ASP A 492 11.39 19.52 31.88
N ASN A 493 11.71 18.72 30.85
CA ASN A 493 11.53 17.25 30.85
C ASN A 493 10.08 16.74 31.08
N VAL A 494 9.07 17.58 30.81
CA VAL A 494 7.64 17.37 31.15
C VAL A 494 7.02 16.06 30.65
N GLY A 495 7.56 15.49 29.57
CA GLY A 495 7.16 14.18 29.04
C GLY A 495 7.48 14.06 27.56
N THR A 496 7.01 12.97 26.95
CA THR A 496 6.95 12.81 25.49
C THR A 496 5.61 12.19 25.10
N ILE A 497 5.25 12.29 23.82
CA ILE A 497 4.03 11.65 23.30
C ILE A 497 4.44 10.32 22.66
N TYR A 498 3.64 9.29 22.92
CA TYR A 498 3.83 7.95 22.38
C TYR A 498 2.64 7.61 21.48
N SER A 499 2.94 7.04 20.32
CA SER A 499 2.02 6.15 19.63
C SER A 499 2.01 4.84 20.43
N ASP A 500 0.88 4.52 21.06
CA ASP A 500 0.73 3.41 22.01
C ASP A 500 0.10 2.15 21.38
N HIS A 501 -0.18 2.17 20.07
CA HIS A 501 -0.66 1.08 19.22
C HIS A 501 -1.57 0.06 19.96
N PRO A 502 -2.78 0.46 20.39
CA PRO A 502 -3.68 -0.44 21.08
C PRO A 502 -4.25 -1.51 20.15
N TYR A 503 -4.77 -2.60 20.74
CA TYR A 503 -5.60 -3.59 20.05
C TYR A 503 -7.03 -3.50 20.61
N ILE A 504 -7.90 -2.81 19.86
CA ILE A 504 -9.25 -2.41 20.26
C ILE A 504 -10.25 -3.36 19.62
N THR A 505 -10.72 -4.35 20.37
CA THR A 505 -11.84 -5.19 19.94
C THR A 505 -13.13 -4.37 20.00
N LEU A 506 -13.88 -4.30 18.90
CA LEU A 506 -15.16 -3.61 18.89
C LEU A 506 -16.23 -4.41 19.64
N ASN A 507 -17.32 -3.75 20.03
CA ASN A 507 -18.46 -4.41 20.65
C ASN A 507 -19.33 -5.14 19.59
N GLY A 508 -20.06 -6.17 20.01
CA GLY A 508 -21.01 -6.89 19.15
C GLY A 508 -20.46 -8.07 18.35
N LEU A 509 -19.20 -8.49 18.57
CA LEU A 509 -18.63 -9.68 17.91
C LEU A 509 -19.35 -10.97 18.32
N SER A 510 -19.59 -11.85 17.34
CA SER A 510 -20.00 -13.24 17.59
C SER A 510 -18.92 -13.99 18.38
N GLY A 511 -19.31 -14.96 19.23
CA GLY A 511 -18.40 -15.75 20.08
C GLY A 511 -17.10 -16.18 19.40
N ALA A 512 -17.19 -16.87 18.25
CA ALA A 512 -16.01 -17.33 17.51
C ALA A 512 -15.02 -16.20 17.15
N LYS A 513 -15.52 -15.03 16.75
CA LYS A 513 -14.67 -13.86 16.47
C LYS A 513 -14.11 -13.25 17.76
N LYS A 514 -14.89 -13.21 18.83
CA LYS A 514 -14.48 -12.66 20.14
C LYS A 514 -13.31 -13.47 20.73
N ASP A 515 -13.42 -14.80 20.73
CA ASP A 515 -12.36 -15.70 21.20
C ASP A 515 -11.10 -15.56 20.36
N VAL A 516 -11.23 -15.59 19.02
CA VAL A 516 -10.08 -15.48 18.11
C VAL A 516 -9.43 -14.10 18.18
N ALA A 517 -10.18 -13.03 18.47
CA ALA A 517 -9.61 -11.70 18.74
C ALA A 517 -8.84 -11.65 20.06
N ALA A 518 -9.34 -12.29 21.12
CA ALA A 518 -8.66 -12.36 22.42
C ALA A 518 -7.40 -13.24 22.36
N ASP A 519 -7.46 -14.37 21.67
CA ASP A 519 -6.32 -15.27 21.49
C ASP A 519 -5.25 -14.64 20.56
N PHE A 520 -5.65 -13.97 19.47
CA PHE A 520 -4.70 -13.23 18.64
C PHE A 520 -4.07 -12.06 19.40
N LYS A 521 -4.84 -11.32 20.24
CA LYS A 521 -4.26 -10.30 21.13
C LYS A 521 -3.21 -10.91 22.08
N THR A 522 -3.46 -12.11 22.59
CA THR A 522 -2.49 -12.84 23.43
C THR A 522 -1.26 -13.25 22.63
N PHE A 523 -1.44 -13.77 21.41
CA PHE A 523 -0.33 -14.08 20.49
C PHE A 523 0.53 -12.85 20.16
N LEU A 524 -0.04 -11.66 20.03
CA LEU A 524 0.73 -10.42 19.81
C LEU A 524 1.64 -10.03 21.00
N THR A 525 1.42 -10.60 22.19
CA THR A 525 2.33 -10.47 23.35
C THR A 525 3.37 -11.59 23.44
N SER A 526 3.31 -12.61 22.58
CA SER A 526 4.28 -13.69 22.53
C SER A 526 5.68 -13.20 22.17
N LYS A 527 6.71 -13.97 22.54
CA LYS A 527 8.10 -13.66 22.15
C LYS A 527 8.24 -13.53 20.64
N THR A 528 7.61 -14.40 19.85
CA THR A 528 7.64 -14.35 18.38
C THR A 528 7.13 -13.01 17.84
N ALA A 529 5.97 -12.56 18.31
CA ALA A 529 5.39 -11.29 17.87
C ALA A 529 6.21 -10.09 18.35
N GLN A 530 6.63 -10.07 19.62
CA GLN A 530 7.44 -8.99 20.18
C GLN A 530 8.85 -8.91 19.54
N ASP A 531 9.47 -10.04 19.20
CA ASP A 531 10.72 -10.09 18.43
C ASP A 531 10.54 -9.49 17.02
N ALA A 532 9.41 -9.79 16.36
CA ALA A 532 9.11 -9.30 15.02
C ALA A 532 8.87 -7.77 15.00
N PHE A 533 8.15 -7.24 16.00
CA PHE A 533 8.04 -5.80 16.22
C PHE A 533 9.38 -5.16 16.57
N ALA A 534 10.16 -5.76 17.47
CA ALA A 534 11.49 -5.29 17.86
C ALA A 534 12.46 -5.24 16.67
N ALA A 535 12.32 -6.16 15.70
CA ALA A 535 13.10 -6.18 14.47
C ALA A 535 12.83 -4.98 13.54
N LEU A 536 11.66 -4.34 13.67
CA LEU A 536 11.27 -3.10 12.97
C LEU A 536 11.46 -1.82 13.82
N GLY A 537 12.07 -1.92 15.01
CA GLY A 537 12.41 -0.75 15.82
C GLY A 537 11.33 -0.27 16.78
N PHE A 538 10.21 -0.97 16.91
CA PHE A 538 9.23 -0.66 17.97
C PHE A 538 9.82 -0.90 19.37
N ARG A 539 9.33 -0.18 20.37
CA ARG A 539 9.51 -0.49 21.79
C ARG A 539 8.48 -1.53 22.23
N THR A 540 8.78 -2.22 23.32
CA THR A 540 7.81 -3.16 23.94
C THR A 540 6.51 -2.45 24.33
N HIS A 541 5.44 -3.19 24.59
CA HIS A 541 4.18 -2.66 25.12
C HIS A 541 4.31 -1.85 26.43
N ALA A 542 5.45 -1.96 27.13
CA ALA A 542 5.75 -1.23 28.37
C ALA A 542 6.79 -0.08 28.16
N GLY A 543 7.07 0.33 26.92
CA GLY A 543 8.05 1.40 26.62
C GLY A 543 9.52 0.97 26.71
N GLY A 544 9.78 -0.32 26.99
CA GLY A 544 11.13 -0.88 27.13
C GLY A 544 11.94 -0.88 25.83
N LEU A 545 13.25 -0.63 25.96
CA LEU A 545 14.23 -0.63 24.86
C LEU A 545 14.35 -2.01 24.20
N THR A 546 14.32 -2.04 22.88
CA THR A 546 14.55 -3.24 22.05
C THR A 546 15.95 -3.23 21.40
N PRO A 547 16.43 -4.35 20.83
CA PRO A 547 17.79 -4.46 20.29
C PRO A 547 18.10 -3.57 19.07
N ARG A 548 17.08 -3.02 18.39
CA ARG A 548 17.29 -2.12 17.24
C ARG A 548 17.44 -0.66 17.61
N ILE A 549 17.04 -0.25 18.82
CA ILE A 549 17.25 1.11 19.34
C ILE A 549 18.74 1.26 19.67
N THR A 550 19.49 1.87 18.76
CA THR A 550 20.95 2.04 18.81
C THR A 550 21.35 3.31 18.07
N PRO A 551 22.45 4.00 18.47
CA PRO A 551 22.96 5.16 17.75
C PRO A 551 23.29 4.86 16.28
N ASP A 552 23.69 3.63 15.97
CA ASP A 552 23.94 3.18 14.59
C ASP A 552 22.68 3.17 13.72
N ASN A 553 21.51 2.90 14.31
CA ASN A 553 20.20 3.05 13.67
C ASN A 553 19.57 4.44 13.94
N GLY A 554 20.36 5.42 14.37
CA GLY A 554 19.97 6.81 14.52
C GLY A 554 19.20 7.16 15.80
N VAL A 555 19.10 6.25 16.77
CA VAL A 555 18.28 6.47 17.99
C VAL A 555 19.07 6.17 19.26
N LEU A 556 19.14 7.14 20.16
CA LEU A 556 19.88 7.01 21.42
C LEU A 556 19.19 6.02 22.38
N ARG A 557 19.99 5.29 23.17
CA ARG A 557 19.50 4.30 24.14
C ARG A 557 19.04 4.95 25.45
N GLU A 558 18.12 5.90 25.33
CA GLU A 558 17.57 6.64 26.46
C GLU A 558 16.29 6.00 27.00
N GLN A 559 16.19 5.99 28.34
CA GLN A 559 14.90 5.80 29.02
C GLN A 559 14.15 7.14 28.96
N LEU A 560 13.05 7.15 28.23
CA LEU A 560 12.28 8.36 27.97
C LEU A 560 11.36 8.69 29.15
N PRO A 561 10.99 9.97 29.33
CA PRO A 561 10.08 10.37 30.40
C PRO A 561 8.67 9.80 30.19
N ARG A 562 7.84 9.92 31.23
CA ARG A 562 6.44 9.47 31.22
C ARG A 562 5.65 10.12 30.07
N GLN A 563 4.68 9.39 29.55
CA GLN A 563 3.73 9.89 28.55
C GLN A 563 2.98 11.12 29.09
N LEU A 564 2.83 12.15 28.25
CA LEU A 564 2.00 13.32 28.57
C LEU A 564 0.53 12.92 28.77
N GLY A 565 -0.18 13.68 29.61
CA GLY A 565 -1.63 13.51 29.80
C GLY A 565 -2.40 13.66 28.49
N GLN A 566 -3.45 12.86 28.33
CA GLN A 566 -4.35 13.00 27.17
C GLN A 566 -5.35 14.11 27.47
N PRO A 567 -5.52 15.11 26.58
CA PRO A 567 -6.56 16.13 26.74
C PRO A 567 -7.96 15.52 26.73
N SER A 568 -8.90 16.15 27.41
CA SER A 568 -10.33 15.85 27.33
C SER A 568 -10.90 16.05 25.91
N ASP A 569 -12.01 15.39 25.62
CA ASP A 569 -12.65 15.35 24.30
C ASP A 569 -12.87 16.76 23.71
N ASP A 570 -13.36 17.70 24.52
CA ASP A 570 -13.57 19.10 24.15
C ASP A 570 -12.27 19.79 23.71
N VAL A 571 -11.15 19.51 24.40
CA VAL A 571 -9.83 20.08 24.07
C VAL A 571 -9.25 19.44 22.81
N LEU A 572 -9.52 18.15 22.55
CA LEU A 572 -9.10 17.49 21.31
C LEU A 572 -9.78 18.10 20.08
N ASP A 573 -11.10 18.35 20.16
CA ASP A 573 -11.88 18.92 19.06
C ASP A 573 -11.59 20.42 18.86
N ASP A 574 -11.40 21.19 19.94
CA ASP A 574 -10.93 22.58 19.87
C ASP A 574 -9.51 22.68 19.30
N LEU A 575 -8.58 21.77 19.67
CA LEU A 575 -7.21 21.76 19.13
C LEU A 575 -7.17 21.55 17.61
N LEU A 576 -7.99 20.64 17.08
CA LEU A 576 -8.09 20.44 15.64
C LEU A 576 -8.73 21.65 14.93
N THR A 577 -9.72 22.28 15.57
CA THR A 577 -10.37 23.50 15.10
C THR A 577 -9.39 24.69 15.04
N VAL A 578 -8.61 24.91 16.10
CA VAL A 578 -7.56 25.93 16.16
C VAL A 578 -6.45 25.61 15.16
N TRP A 579 -6.00 24.36 15.04
CA TRP A 579 -4.97 23.99 14.08
C TRP A 579 -5.33 24.38 12.64
N ARG A 580 -6.59 24.19 12.20
CA ARG A 580 -7.05 24.64 10.87
C ARG A 580 -6.85 26.15 10.62
N GLN A 581 -6.82 26.98 11.66
CA GLN A 581 -6.59 28.43 11.57
C GLN A 581 -5.09 28.83 11.62
N LEU A 582 -4.25 27.92 12.14
CA LEU A 582 -2.81 28.12 12.28
C LEU A 582 -1.99 27.43 11.18
N ARG A 583 -2.58 26.44 10.50
CA ARG A 583 -1.94 25.68 9.43
C ARG A 583 -1.48 26.57 8.29
N LYS A 584 -0.55 26.07 7.50
CA LYS A 584 -0.12 26.74 6.27
C LYS A 584 -1.30 26.80 5.30
N PRO A 585 -1.67 27.99 4.77
CA PRO A 585 -2.70 28.08 3.74
C PRO A 585 -2.28 27.34 2.46
N ALA A 586 -3.24 27.05 1.59
CA ALA A 586 -3.06 26.39 0.31
C ALA A 586 -3.42 27.31 -0.86
N ASN A 587 -2.79 27.06 -2.00
CA ASN A 587 -2.98 27.72 -3.28
C ASN A 587 -3.00 26.62 -4.34
N VAL A 588 -4.19 26.09 -4.61
CA VAL A 588 -4.39 24.82 -5.31
C VAL A 588 -5.12 25.03 -6.64
N LEU A 589 -4.68 24.31 -7.66
CA LEU A 589 -5.38 24.17 -8.94
C LEU A 589 -5.78 22.71 -9.13
N LEU A 590 -7.09 22.46 -9.18
CA LEU A 590 -7.67 21.15 -9.45
C LEU A 590 -7.77 20.97 -10.97
N LEU A 591 -7.26 19.87 -11.50
CA LEU A 591 -7.39 19.46 -12.91
C LEU A 591 -8.23 18.18 -12.96
N ILE A 592 -9.42 18.24 -13.55
CA ILE A 592 -10.29 17.09 -13.73
C ILE A 592 -10.35 16.70 -15.20
N ASP A 593 -9.89 15.49 -15.50
CA ASP A 593 -10.06 14.86 -16.81
C ASP A 593 -11.55 14.67 -17.11
N THR A 594 -11.98 15.13 -18.28
CA THR A 594 -13.31 14.95 -18.83
C THR A 594 -13.25 14.33 -20.22
N SER A 595 -12.21 13.55 -20.52
CA SER A 595 -12.09 12.74 -21.73
C SER A 595 -13.28 11.79 -21.94
N GLY A 596 -13.46 11.29 -23.15
CA GLY A 596 -14.54 10.35 -23.49
C GLY A 596 -14.48 9.00 -22.73
N SER A 597 -13.37 8.66 -22.07
CA SER A 597 -13.25 7.50 -21.17
C SER A 597 -13.90 7.73 -19.80
N MET A 598 -14.07 8.99 -19.37
CA MET A 598 -14.71 9.35 -18.10
C MET A 598 -16.22 9.10 -18.10
N ASP A 599 -16.84 8.95 -19.29
CA ASP A 599 -18.23 8.47 -19.44
C ASP A 599 -18.40 6.97 -19.14
N TRP A 600 -17.31 6.20 -19.04
CA TRP A 600 -17.37 4.76 -18.85
C TRP A 600 -17.72 4.40 -17.40
N ASN A 601 -18.29 3.21 -17.18
CA ASN A 601 -18.58 2.73 -15.84
C ASN A 601 -17.31 2.44 -15.02
N ALA A 602 -17.47 2.32 -13.69
CA ALA A 602 -16.38 2.04 -12.74
C ALA A 602 -15.51 0.82 -13.10
N LYS A 603 -16.01 -0.12 -13.91
CA LYS A 603 -15.26 -1.30 -14.33
C LYS A 603 -14.35 -1.03 -15.55
N GLY A 604 -14.45 0.12 -16.22
CA GLY A 604 -13.74 0.46 -17.47
C GLY A 604 -14.46 -0.05 -18.75
N LYS A 605 -15.79 0.05 -18.84
CA LYS A 605 -16.56 -0.19 -20.08
C LYS A 605 -17.48 0.98 -20.36
N ARG A 606 -17.70 1.30 -21.63
CA ARG A 606 -18.85 2.12 -22.04
C ARG A 606 -20.12 1.63 -21.34
N ARG A 607 -20.91 2.57 -20.83
CA ARG A 607 -22.18 2.27 -20.16
C ARG A 607 -23.14 1.60 -21.12
N VAL A 608 -23.86 0.60 -20.63
CA VAL A 608 -24.90 -0.12 -21.42
C VAL A 608 -26.29 0.41 -21.12
N VAL A 609 -26.50 0.97 -19.92
CA VAL A 609 -27.74 1.61 -19.50
C VAL A 609 -27.45 3.03 -18.99
N PRO A 610 -28.26 4.05 -19.34
CA PRO A 610 -28.02 5.44 -18.91
C PRO A 610 -28.05 5.67 -17.39
N SER A 611 -28.66 4.76 -16.63
CA SER A 611 -28.73 4.81 -15.16
C SER A 611 -27.51 4.23 -14.44
N GLU A 612 -26.56 3.62 -15.15
CA GLU A 612 -25.28 3.20 -14.57
C GLU A 612 -24.41 4.46 -14.34
N PRO A 613 -23.87 4.70 -13.13
CA PRO A 613 -22.98 5.83 -12.91
C PRO A 613 -21.69 5.67 -13.71
N SER A 614 -21.31 6.72 -14.43
CA SER A 614 -19.98 6.83 -15.05
C SER A 614 -18.91 7.12 -14.00
N LYS A 615 -17.64 7.01 -14.40
CA LYS A 615 -16.49 7.47 -13.63
C LYS A 615 -16.61 8.95 -13.28
N LEU A 616 -17.08 9.81 -14.20
CA LEU A 616 -17.33 11.22 -13.90
C LEU A 616 -18.50 11.42 -12.92
N ASP A 617 -19.60 10.66 -13.04
CA ASP A 617 -20.74 10.75 -12.11
C ASP A 617 -20.33 10.40 -10.67
N LEU A 618 -19.37 9.47 -10.50
CA LEU A 618 -18.77 9.17 -9.20
C LEU A 618 -17.90 10.32 -8.66
N VAL A 619 -17.10 10.99 -9.51
CA VAL A 619 -16.32 12.18 -9.11
C VAL A 619 -17.25 13.32 -8.67
N LYS A 620 -18.35 13.55 -9.41
CA LYS A 620 -19.36 14.56 -9.04
C LYS A 620 -20.00 14.28 -7.70
N LYS A 621 -20.42 13.02 -7.48
CA LYS A 621 -20.95 12.58 -6.19
C LYS A 621 -19.95 12.75 -5.03
N ALA A 622 -18.66 12.76 -5.35
CA ALA A 622 -17.56 12.96 -4.40
C ALA A 622 -17.14 14.44 -4.23
N HIS A 623 -17.90 15.44 -4.72
CA HIS A 623 -17.47 16.84 -4.70
C HIS A 623 -17.17 17.39 -3.30
N SER A 624 -17.79 16.85 -2.24
CA SER A 624 -17.49 17.22 -0.85
C SER A 624 -16.10 16.74 -0.43
N ALA A 625 -15.73 15.49 -0.74
CA ALA A 625 -14.39 14.95 -0.50
C ALA A 625 -13.29 15.71 -1.27
N LEU A 626 -13.64 16.36 -2.39
CA LEU A 626 -12.74 17.21 -3.16
C LEU A 626 -12.54 18.60 -2.53
N LEU A 627 -13.51 19.14 -1.79
CA LEU A 627 -13.53 20.57 -1.39
C LEU A 627 -13.54 20.82 0.14
N ASP A 628 -14.03 19.89 0.96
CA ASP A 628 -14.27 20.11 2.40
C ASP A 628 -12.99 20.26 3.25
N GLY A 629 -11.83 19.79 2.76
CA GLY A 629 -10.54 19.97 3.45
C GLY A 629 -9.98 21.39 3.36
N PHE A 630 -10.51 22.23 2.46
CA PHE A 630 -10.11 23.63 2.35
C PHE A 630 -10.87 24.53 3.33
N THR A 631 -10.17 25.48 3.93
CA THR A 631 -10.70 26.61 4.70
C THR A 631 -11.10 27.75 3.76
N ASP A 632 -11.90 28.69 4.26
CA ASP A 632 -12.32 29.89 3.53
C ASP A 632 -11.16 30.79 3.05
N THR A 633 -9.97 30.64 3.66
CA THR A 633 -8.76 31.41 3.32
C THR A 633 -7.85 30.74 2.31
N ASP A 634 -8.02 29.43 2.07
CA ASP A 634 -7.28 28.73 1.03
C ASP A 634 -7.78 29.18 -0.34
N LYS A 635 -6.86 29.28 -1.30
CA LYS A 635 -7.19 29.62 -2.67
C LYS A 635 -7.31 28.36 -3.51
N VAL A 636 -8.43 28.19 -4.20
CA VAL A 636 -8.68 27.04 -5.07
C VAL A 636 -9.25 27.51 -6.40
N GLY A 637 -8.73 26.94 -7.48
CA GLY A 637 -9.32 27.01 -8.82
C GLY A 637 -9.53 25.62 -9.38
N LEU A 638 -10.33 25.51 -10.45
CA LEU A 638 -10.64 24.28 -11.16
C LEU A 638 -10.49 24.54 -12.66
N TRP A 639 -9.80 23.63 -13.35
CA TRP A 639 -9.85 23.46 -14.81
C TRP A 639 -10.32 22.04 -15.10
N HIS A 640 -11.13 21.87 -16.13
CA HIS A 640 -11.35 20.57 -16.77
C HIS A 640 -10.55 20.44 -18.06
N PHE A 641 -10.30 19.21 -18.51
CA PHE A 641 -9.57 18.99 -19.75
C PHE A 641 -9.96 17.72 -20.50
N SER A 642 -9.92 17.83 -21.83
CA SER A 642 -10.07 16.73 -22.78
C SER A 642 -8.98 16.82 -23.85
N ASP A 643 -9.31 17.13 -25.11
CA ASP A 643 -8.35 17.41 -26.19
C ASP A 643 -7.52 18.69 -25.95
N GLN A 644 -8.05 19.60 -25.14
CA GLN A 644 -7.42 20.80 -24.59
C GLN A 644 -7.91 20.99 -23.15
N HIS A 645 -7.26 21.88 -22.37
CA HIS A 645 -7.82 22.33 -21.10
C HIS A 645 -8.71 23.55 -21.32
N GLU A 646 -9.84 23.61 -20.62
CA GLU A 646 -10.62 24.84 -20.48
C GLU A 646 -10.24 25.48 -19.13
N THR A 647 -9.83 26.74 -19.15
CA THR A 647 -9.49 27.47 -17.93
C THR A 647 -10.77 27.99 -17.27
N ASP A 648 -11.60 27.08 -16.76
CA ASP A 648 -12.95 27.39 -16.27
C ASP A 648 -12.90 28.48 -15.21
N GLU A 649 -12.13 28.25 -14.15
CA GLU A 649 -12.12 29.12 -12.99
C GLU A 649 -10.76 29.59 -12.52
N LYS A 650 -10.78 30.79 -11.95
CA LYS A 650 -9.59 31.44 -11.38
C LYS A 650 -9.36 30.97 -9.96
N ILE A 651 -8.08 30.86 -9.60
CA ILE A 651 -7.65 30.52 -8.25
C ILE A 651 -8.00 31.69 -7.30
N ALA A 652 -9.02 31.49 -6.45
CA ALA A 652 -9.54 32.51 -5.53
C ALA A 652 -9.82 31.93 -4.13
N PRO A 653 -9.86 32.75 -3.06
CA PRO A 653 -10.14 32.25 -1.71
C PRO A 653 -11.53 31.60 -1.62
N MET A 654 -11.62 30.41 -1.01
CA MET A 654 -12.85 29.61 -0.97
C MET A 654 -14.07 30.33 -0.38
N GLY A 655 -13.86 31.21 0.62
CA GLY A 655 -14.92 32.02 1.21
C GLY A 655 -15.18 33.36 0.51
N SER A 656 -14.41 33.72 -0.52
CA SER A 656 -14.64 34.97 -1.26
C SER A 656 -15.89 34.87 -2.13
N THR A 657 -16.66 35.96 -2.22
CA THR A 657 -17.90 36.01 -2.99
C THR A 657 -17.61 36.38 -4.45
N THR A 658 -18.09 35.56 -5.39
CA THR A 658 -18.02 35.85 -6.83
C THR A 658 -19.05 36.92 -7.22
N SER A 659 -18.95 37.46 -8.44
CA SER A 659 -19.90 38.45 -8.97
C SER A 659 -21.37 37.98 -8.98
N GLY A 660 -21.62 36.67 -8.88
CA GLY A 660 -22.95 36.06 -8.79
C GLY A 660 -23.50 35.92 -7.37
N GLY A 661 -22.82 36.42 -6.34
CA GLY A 661 -23.27 36.35 -4.94
C GLY A 661 -23.06 34.99 -4.24
N LYS A 662 -22.48 34.01 -4.94
CA LYS A 662 -22.03 32.72 -4.37
C LYS A 662 -20.62 32.86 -3.79
N THR A 663 -20.27 32.04 -2.81
CA THR A 663 -18.86 31.83 -2.45
C THR A 663 -18.12 31.07 -3.55
N GLN A 664 -16.79 31.21 -3.63
CA GLN A 664 -15.94 30.43 -4.53
C GLN A 664 -16.17 28.92 -4.35
N ARG A 665 -16.34 28.44 -3.12
CA ARG A 665 -16.72 27.04 -2.83
C ARG A 665 -17.99 26.63 -3.59
N GLN A 666 -19.09 27.36 -3.40
CA GLN A 666 -20.40 27.09 -4.04
C GLN A 666 -20.41 27.28 -5.55
N HIS A 667 -19.38 27.94 -6.08
CA HIS A 667 -19.14 28.09 -7.50
C HIS A 667 -18.46 26.83 -8.05
N LEU A 668 -17.31 26.44 -7.46
CA LEU A 668 -16.59 25.20 -7.80
C LEU A 668 -17.44 23.94 -7.64
N GLU A 669 -18.30 23.85 -6.61
CA GLU A 669 -19.29 22.78 -6.45
C GLU A 669 -20.21 22.67 -7.69
N ALA A 670 -20.72 23.80 -8.18
CA ALA A 670 -21.60 23.85 -9.33
C ALA A 670 -20.87 23.55 -10.64
N ASP A 671 -19.60 23.93 -10.76
CA ASP A 671 -18.78 23.64 -11.95
C ASP A 671 -18.45 22.15 -12.05
N VAL A 672 -18.07 21.51 -10.93
CA VAL A 672 -17.90 20.05 -10.84
C VAL A 672 -19.19 19.33 -11.26
N ASP A 673 -20.34 19.74 -10.73
CA ASP A 673 -21.64 19.17 -11.11
C ASP A 673 -21.99 19.41 -12.60
N ALA A 674 -21.47 20.47 -13.22
CA ALA A 674 -21.71 20.82 -14.62
C ALA A 674 -20.83 20.07 -15.65
N LEU A 675 -19.70 19.48 -15.23
CA LEU A 675 -18.73 18.80 -16.12
C LEU A 675 -19.36 17.76 -17.06
N LYS A 676 -18.84 17.62 -18.29
CA LYS A 676 -19.36 16.66 -19.28
C LYS A 676 -18.21 15.93 -19.97
N PRO A 677 -18.33 14.60 -20.17
CA PRO A 677 -17.27 13.83 -20.82
C PRO A 677 -17.30 14.01 -22.35
N GLY A 678 -16.13 14.10 -22.98
CA GLY A 678 -15.93 14.25 -24.42
C GLY A 678 -14.45 14.35 -24.78
N GLY A 679 -14.11 14.21 -26.07
CA GLY A 679 -12.72 14.38 -26.54
C GLY A 679 -11.72 13.31 -26.07
N GLY A 680 -10.43 13.56 -26.36
CA GLY A 680 -9.27 12.80 -25.88
C GLY A 680 -8.72 13.30 -24.54
N THR A 681 -7.43 13.07 -24.28
CA THR A 681 -6.76 13.37 -22.98
C THR A 681 -5.43 14.13 -23.18
N ALA A 682 -5.41 15.44 -22.90
CA ALA A 682 -4.26 16.35 -23.08
C ALA A 682 -3.35 16.49 -21.85
N LEU A 683 -3.16 15.41 -21.09
CA LEU A 683 -2.53 15.37 -19.77
C LEU A 683 -1.23 16.21 -19.65
N TYR A 684 -0.29 16.07 -20.57
CA TYR A 684 1.04 16.70 -20.47
C TYR A 684 0.99 18.21 -20.66
N ALA A 685 0.28 18.68 -21.70
CA ALA A 685 0.11 20.11 -21.96
C ALA A 685 -0.64 20.78 -20.79
N THR A 686 -1.76 20.20 -20.38
CA THR A 686 -2.58 20.69 -19.27
C THR A 686 -1.80 20.76 -17.96
N THR A 687 -0.95 19.77 -17.66
CA THR A 687 -0.13 19.77 -16.44
C THR A 687 0.94 20.87 -16.46
N ASP A 688 1.66 21.05 -17.58
CA ASP A 688 2.71 22.08 -17.67
C ASP A 688 2.13 23.51 -17.61
N ASP A 689 1.01 23.77 -18.30
CA ASP A 689 0.33 25.07 -18.26
C ASP A 689 -0.32 25.35 -16.89
N ALA A 690 -0.85 24.35 -16.19
CA ALA A 690 -1.35 24.50 -14.82
C ALA A 690 -0.23 24.84 -13.82
N VAL A 691 0.91 24.17 -13.94
CA VAL A 691 2.13 24.44 -13.14
C VAL A 691 2.65 25.85 -13.42
N LYS A 692 2.65 26.28 -14.68
CA LYS A 692 3.01 27.64 -15.09
C LYS A 692 2.04 28.68 -14.52
N SER A 693 0.73 28.46 -14.64
CA SER A 693 -0.32 29.31 -14.06
C SER A 693 -0.15 29.49 -12.54
N LEU A 694 0.18 28.43 -11.80
CA LEU A 694 0.48 28.52 -10.36
C LEU A 694 1.83 29.20 -10.06
N ARG A 695 2.82 29.14 -10.94
CA ARG A 695 4.08 29.88 -10.81
C ARG A 695 3.88 31.37 -11.08
N ASP A 696 3.00 31.74 -12.01
CA ASP A 696 2.62 33.13 -12.27
C ASP A 696 1.74 33.70 -11.13
N ASN A 697 0.93 32.85 -10.47
CA ASN A 697 0.08 33.21 -9.33
C ASN A 697 0.63 32.70 -7.98
N TYR A 698 1.96 32.66 -7.83
CA TYR A 698 2.62 31.99 -6.71
C TYR A 698 2.36 32.65 -5.35
N ALA A 699 1.91 31.87 -4.38
CA ALA A 699 1.65 32.32 -3.02
C ALA A 699 2.80 31.94 -2.08
N ASN A 700 3.72 32.88 -1.85
CA ASN A 700 4.97 32.67 -1.07
C ASN A 700 4.78 32.07 0.34
N ASN A 701 3.62 32.26 0.97
CA ASN A 701 3.31 31.77 2.32
C ASN A 701 2.32 30.58 2.34
N ALA A 702 2.07 29.96 1.19
CA ALA A 702 1.12 28.87 1.03
C ALA A 702 1.77 27.58 0.47
N ILE A 703 1.04 26.47 0.52
CA ILE A 703 1.32 25.26 -0.24
C ILE A 703 0.82 25.49 -1.67
N ASN A 704 1.72 25.54 -2.65
CA ASN A 704 1.36 25.73 -4.06
C ASN A 704 1.33 24.37 -4.75
N ALA A 705 0.16 23.95 -5.24
CA ALA A 705 -0.01 22.58 -5.77
C ALA A 705 -1.07 22.46 -6.86
N VAL A 706 -0.80 21.61 -7.83
CA VAL A 706 -1.76 21.04 -8.76
C VAL A 706 -2.27 19.70 -8.20
N VAL A 707 -3.55 19.41 -8.35
CA VAL A 707 -4.11 18.06 -8.19
C VAL A 707 -4.64 17.60 -9.54
N VAL A 708 -4.18 16.47 -10.07
CA VAL A 708 -4.60 15.95 -11.39
C VAL A 708 -5.33 14.63 -11.22
N LEU A 709 -6.61 14.59 -11.60
CA LEU A 709 -7.40 13.36 -11.68
C LEU A 709 -7.59 12.99 -13.15
N THR A 710 -7.11 11.82 -13.56
CA THR A 710 -7.23 11.33 -14.94
C THR A 710 -7.38 9.80 -15.00
N ASP A 711 -8.09 9.34 -16.03
CA ASP A 711 -8.39 7.92 -16.24
C ASP A 711 -7.59 7.25 -17.36
N GLY A 712 -6.65 7.98 -17.99
CA GLY A 712 -5.93 7.55 -19.18
C GLY A 712 -4.50 8.09 -19.30
N CYS A 713 -3.86 7.77 -20.42
CA CYS A 713 -2.57 8.31 -20.86
C CYS A 713 -2.76 9.65 -21.57
N ASN A 714 -1.67 10.40 -21.78
CA ASN A 714 -1.67 11.50 -22.76
C ASN A 714 -1.95 10.98 -24.18
N GLN A 715 -2.88 11.61 -24.90
CA GLN A 715 -3.32 11.22 -26.25
C GLN A 715 -3.05 12.29 -27.33
N THR A 716 -2.71 13.51 -26.93
CA THR A 716 -2.46 14.63 -27.85
C THR A 716 -1.07 14.57 -28.49
N GLN A 717 -0.94 15.06 -29.72
CA GLN A 717 0.32 15.20 -30.44
C GLN A 717 0.71 16.68 -30.57
N GLY A 718 2.02 16.97 -30.60
CA GLY A 718 2.55 18.32 -30.78
C GLY A 718 2.59 19.18 -29.51
N GLY A 719 2.17 18.65 -28.35
CA GLY A 719 2.42 19.22 -27.04
C GLY A 719 3.71 18.71 -26.40
N PRO A 720 4.02 19.11 -25.15
CA PRO A 720 5.21 18.65 -24.43
C PRO A 720 5.17 17.14 -24.15
N VAL A 721 6.36 16.52 -24.07
CA VAL A 721 6.50 15.11 -23.69
C VAL A 721 6.75 14.95 -22.18
N LEU A 722 6.55 13.73 -21.64
CA LEU A 722 6.74 13.43 -20.20
C LEU A 722 8.08 13.92 -19.63
N GLU A 723 9.18 13.72 -20.39
CA GLU A 723 10.54 14.15 -20.01
C GLU A 723 10.66 15.69 -19.90
N GLU A 724 9.88 16.45 -20.69
CA GLU A 724 9.84 17.92 -20.63
C GLU A 724 9.00 18.40 -19.45
N VAL A 725 7.83 17.78 -19.19
CA VAL A 725 6.97 18.10 -18.03
C VAL A 725 7.71 17.82 -16.72
N THR A 726 8.30 16.63 -16.59
CA THR A 726 9.07 16.24 -15.40
C THR A 726 10.32 17.10 -15.22
N GLY A 727 11.06 17.41 -16.30
CA GLY A 727 12.17 18.37 -16.27
C GLY A 727 11.75 19.79 -15.87
N ASN A 728 10.57 20.26 -16.29
CA ASN A 728 9.99 21.54 -15.90
C ASN A 728 9.54 21.58 -14.44
N LEU A 729 9.13 20.45 -13.88
CA LEU A 729 8.76 20.30 -12.47
C LEU A 729 10.00 20.30 -11.58
N ALA A 730 10.98 19.45 -11.89
CA ALA A 730 12.20 19.26 -11.10
C ALA A 730 13.19 20.44 -11.13
N ASN A 731 12.95 21.46 -11.98
CA ASN A 731 13.87 22.59 -12.16
C ASN A 731 13.97 23.47 -10.88
N PRO A 732 15.13 23.47 -10.17
CA PRO A 732 15.27 24.17 -8.89
C PRO A 732 15.40 25.70 -9.03
N SER A 733 15.51 26.22 -10.26
CA SER A 733 15.52 27.67 -10.53
C SER A 733 14.12 28.27 -10.68
N LYS A 734 13.06 27.44 -10.71
CA LYS A 734 11.66 27.87 -10.75
C LYS A 734 11.02 27.74 -9.36
N PRO A 735 9.99 28.55 -9.01
CA PRO A 735 9.21 28.32 -7.80
C PRO A 735 8.62 26.91 -7.76
N ALA A 736 8.73 26.25 -6.60
CA ALA A 736 8.32 24.87 -6.41
C ALA A 736 6.79 24.77 -6.32
N VAL A 737 6.20 24.04 -7.26
CA VAL A 737 4.77 23.68 -7.32
C VAL A 737 4.69 22.16 -7.31
N ARG A 738 3.90 21.59 -6.39
CA ARG A 738 3.64 20.15 -6.36
C ARG A 738 2.60 19.73 -7.38
N VAL A 739 2.66 18.49 -7.85
CA VAL A 739 1.61 17.89 -8.68
C VAL A 739 1.21 16.57 -8.05
N PHE A 740 0.11 16.55 -7.31
CA PHE A 740 -0.46 15.31 -6.79
C PHE A 740 -1.31 14.67 -7.89
N THR A 741 -1.02 13.43 -8.26
CA THR A 741 -1.74 12.74 -9.33
C THR A 741 -2.66 11.66 -8.77
N ILE A 742 -3.79 11.44 -9.43
CA ILE A 742 -4.79 10.43 -9.10
C ILE A 742 -5.05 9.59 -10.35
N ALA A 743 -4.50 8.38 -10.37
CA ALA A 743 -4.73 7.40 -11.43
C ALA A 743 -6.10 6.74 -11.24
N TYR A 744 -7.07 7.09 -12.08
CA TYR A 744 -8.48 6.77 -11.86
C TYR A 744 -8.97 5.56 -12.68
N GLY A 745 -9.31 4.46 -12.00
CA GLY A 745 -9.75 3.23 -12.62
C GLY A 745 -8.61 2.40 -13.25
N GLY A 746 -8.96 1.22 -13.76
CA GLY A 746 -7.99 0.21 -14.20
C GLY A 746 -7.13 0.59 -15.41
N ASP A 747 -7.57 1.54 -16.23
CA ASP A 747 -6.96 1.88 -17.53
C ASP A 747 -5.99 3.10 -17.44
N ALA A 748 -5.93 3.77 -16.28
CA ALA A 748 -5.08 4.95 -16.07
C ALA A 748 -3.58 4.65 -16.09
N CYS A 749 -2.80 5.57 -16.66
CA CYS A 749 -1.36 5.41 -16.91
C CYS A 749 -0.52 5.79 -15.67
N ARG A 750 -0.58 4.88 -14.69
CA ARG A 750 0.02 5.00 -13.35
C ARG A 750 1.49 5.39 -13.37
N ASP A 751 2.30 4.75 -14.21
CA ASP A 751 3.75 4.96 -14.24
C ASP A 751 4.07 6.42 -14.66
N GLU A 752 3.39 6.94 -15.70
CA GLU A 752 3.51 8.33 -16.15
C GLU A 752 3.07 9.33 -15.06
N LEU A 753 1.94 9.03 -14.40
CA LEU A 753 1.39 9.85 -13.31
C LEU A 753 2.27 9.81 -12.05
N GLN A 754 2.94 8.70 -11.80
CA GLN A 754 3.94 8.56 -10.74
C GLN A 754 5.16 9.40 -11.07
N GLU A 755 5.72 9.31 -12.28
CA GLU A 755 6.86 10.15 -12.72
C GLU A 755 6.55 11.65 -12.59
N ILE A 756 5.35 12.10 -13.00
CA ILE A 756 4.90 13.50 -12.84
C ILE A 756 4.88 13.93 -11.37
N ALA A 757 4.25 13.15 -10.49
CA ALA A 757 4.17 13.50 -9.08
C ALA A 757 5.55 13.48 -8.41
N GLU A 758 6.34 12.45 -8.72
CA GLU A 758 7.67 12.23 -8.19
C GLU A 758 8.67 13.33 -8.56
N ALA A 759 8.58 13.90 -9.76
CA ALA A 759 9.40 15.03 -10.23
C ALA A 759 9.08 16.36 -9.53
N SER A 760 8.00 16.42 -8.75
CA SER A 760 7.52 17.62 -8.05
C SER A 760 7.55 17.50 -6.52
N ASP A 761 8.24 16.48 -5.98
CA ASP A 761 8.24 16.09 -4.57
C ASP A 761 6.83 15.79 -4.00
N ALA A 762 5.89 15.34 -4.84
CA ALA A 762 4.52 14.99 -4.47
C ALA A 762 4.31 13.48 -4.40
N ARG A 763 3.05 13.04 -4.21
CA ARG A 763 2.62 11.63 -4.19
C ARG A 763 1.63 11.37 -5.32
N ALA A 764 1.76 10.22 -5.97
CA ALA A 764 0.73 9.66 -6.84
C ALA A 764 -0.19 8.73 -6.04
N TYR A 765 -1.48 8.81 -6.31
CA TYR A 765 -2.54 8.04 -5.66
C TYR A 765 -3.23 7.14 -6.69
N ASP A 766 -3.57 5.90 -6.30
CA ASP A 766 -4.24 4.94 -7.17
C ASP A 766 -5.70 4.72 -6.75
N ALA A 767 -6.64 5.22 -7.55
CA ALA A 767 -8.08 4.98 -7.43
C ALA A 767 -8.53 3.85 -8.37
N LYS A 768 -7.84 2.70 -8.30
CA LYS A 768 -8.03 1.54 -9.18
C LYS A 768 -9.46 1.01 -9.25
N ASP A 769 -10.16 1.06 -8.13
CA ASP A 769 -11.62 0.92 -8.08
C ASP A 769 -12.24 2.32 -7.99
N PRO A 770 -12.90 2.82 -9.06
CA PRO A 770 -13.52 4.13 -9.05
C PRO A 770 -14.56 4.35 -7.95
N ASN A 771 -15.11 3.29 -7.35
CA ASN A 771 -16.05 3.42 -6.24
C ASN A 771 -15.38 3.86 -4.90
N THR A 772 -14.04 3.90 -4.85
CA THR A 772 -13.26 4.36 -3.68
C THR A 772 -12.82 5.82 -3.77
N ILE A 773 -13.29 6.56 -4.78
CA ILE A 773 -12.78 7.90 -5.11
C ILE A 773 -12.90 8.91 -3.96
N ASP A 774 -13.99 8.87 -3.18
CA ASP A 774 -14.20 9.69 -1.98
C ASP A 774 -13.00 9.63 -1.03
N ASN A 775 -12.48 8.42 -0.78
CA ASN A 775 -11.36 8.20 0.14
C ASN A 775 -10.01 8.58 -0.48
N VAL A 776 -9.85 8.41 -1.79
CA VAL A 776 -8.63 8.84 -2.49
C VAL A 776 -8.54 10.37 -2.55
N LEU A 777 -9.64 11.05 -2.90
CA LEU A 777 -9.76 12.51 -2.82
C LEU A 777 -9.49 13.02 -1.40
N THR A 778 -10.13 12.42 -0.41
CA THR A 778 -9.93 12.72 1.02
C THR A 778 -8.45 12.63 1.43
N ASN A 779 -7.72 11.62 0.94
CA ASN A 779 -6.28 11.47 1.22
C ASN A 779 -5.42 12.49 0.45
N VAL A 780 -5.76 12.81 -0.81
CA VAL A 780 -5.03 13.82 -1.61
C VAL A 780 -5.23 15.22 -1.01
N ILE A 781 -6.46 15.61 -0.68
CA ILE A 781 -6.78 16.90 -0.09
C ILE A 781 -6.18 17.06 1.32
N SER A 782 -5.92 15.95 2.04
CA SER A 782 -5.20 16.00 3.33
C SER A 782 -3.77 16.58 3.24
N ASN A 783 -3.22 16.77 2.03
CA ASN A 783 -1.93 17.44 1.83
C ASN A 783 -1.97 18.97 2.06
N PHE A 784 -3.15 19.55 2.30
CA PHE A 784 -3.39 21.00 2.35
C PHE A 784 -3.84 21.49 3.72
#